data_AF-A0AAE0RLS9-F1
#
_entry.id   AF-A0AAE0RLS9-F1
#
_cell.length_a   1.000
_cell.length_b   1.000
_cell.length_c   1.000
_cell.angle_alpha   90.00
_cell.angle_beta   90.00
_cell.angle_gamma   90.00
#
_symmetry.space_group_name_H-M   'P 1'
#
loop_
_entity.id
_entity.type
_entity.pdbx_description
1 polymer ?
#
loop_
_entity_poly.entity_id
_entity_poly.type
_entity_poly.pdbx_seq_one_letter_code
_entity_poly.pdbx_strand_id
1 'polypeptide(L)'
;MNPLADAEKIKQEMSGWRQLLHQNPQTAFEEQFASDFVVRKLTEFGIEVDTGWAKTGVLGLIKGQRTGKRIGFRADIDALNITEETGLTYQSKIQGKMHACGHDGHTTALLGAAKILAEKRDFAGEVLLIFQPAEEDGGGAKVMLEEGLFTKFDVESVWAMHNLPELAVGKYAMNDGGFNAAVWDFHITLHGSGGHAAEPHKTRDPIPVMATLISAFQSIVSRNLNPLLPGVLSVTRVSAGTTYNIIPDKAELWGTVRALDQSIHEKIIARMGEITREIGNAFEMEITLEENGVGYPVLTNSKASTDIAYAVTEKLAGKENTDRHFPASMGAEDFSFMLQKKPGCYIYFGNGEQGKKGCERLHTSRYDYNDDATPYAPAPCCHPAHNTVQPITHRKNMNNFLKVSDTLKQIQDKICTGLENTAGHRFTEDLWSYEHGEGGGRTRVITNSSNPSTGAIEKGGVNFSAVEGELNPLLCEKMNVPKGSAFKATGVSLVIHPHNPYAPTVHANVRYFETPSGWWVGGGIDLTPYYVFTEDAVHFHQTLKDTCDRSNPDYYARYKQECDEYFFLKHRGETRGVGGIFFDYLKNDYRQNTEFIYAVGNAFNDAYLPILKRRKDTPFGEREREFQMFRRGRYVEFNLVYDRGTLFGFQTGGRTESILMSLPPVVKWHYNYRPEAGTREAELYEYLKPIDWLKQGTP
;
A
#
# COMPACT_ATOMS: atom_id res chain seq x y z
N MET A 1 29.05 12.85 16.75
CA MET A 1 29.59 11.50 16.44
C MET A 1 30.22 11.50 15.04
N ASN A 2 31.32 10.78 14.81
CA ASN A 2 31.85 10.52 13.46
C ASN A 2 31.78 9.00 13.23
N PRO A 3 30.62 8.49 12.73
CA PRO A 3 30.33 7.06 12.67
C PRO A 3 31.43 6.21 12.02
N LEU A 4 31.98 6.67 10.88
CA LEU A 4 32.98 5.90 10.16
C LEU A 4 34.31 5.87 10.93
N ALA A 5 34.77 7.00 11.45
CA ALA A 5 35.99 7.05 12.26
C ALA A 5 35.86 6.28 13.58
N ASP A 6 34.64 6.19 14.13
CA ASP A 6 34.35 5.41 15.33
C ASP A 6 34.33 3.91 15.03
N ALA A 7 33.73 3.49 13.91
CA ALA A 7 33.75 2.12 13.43
C ALA A 7 35.16 1.64 13.07
N GLU A 8 35.99 2.50 12.47
CA GLU A 8 37.37 2.17 12.13
C GLU A 8 38.22 1.83 13.37
N LYS A 9 37.97 2.50 14.51
CA LYS A 9 38.68 2.20 15.77
C LYS A 9 38.42 0.80 16.30
N ILE A 10 37.23 0.25 16.03
CA ILE A 10 36.83 -1.09 16.46
C ILE A 10 36.92 -2.12 15.33
N LYS A 11 37.46 -1.76 14.16
CA LYS A 11 37.54 -2.63 12.97
C LYS A 11 38.13 -4.01 13.27
N GLN A 12 39.29 -4.07 13.94
CA GLN A 12 39.94 -5.35 14.25
C GLN A 12 39.08 -6.24 15.14
N GLU A 13 38.38 -5.65 16.10
CA GLU A 13 37.47 -6.37 16.99
C GLU A 13 36.27 -6.91 16.21
N MET A 14 35.68 -6.09 15.33
CA MET A 14 34.60 -6.50 14.44
C MET A 14 35.03 -7.62 13.48
N SER A 15 36.20 -7.51 12.84
CA SER A 15 36.75 -8.59 12.00
C SER A 15 36.90 -9.90 12.78
N GLY A 16 37.36 -9.83 14.04
CA GLY A 16 37.44 -11.00 14.92
C GLY A 16 36.08 -11.62 15.23
N TRP A 17 35.04 -10.81 15.45
CA TRP A 17 33.66 -11.30 15.65
C TRP A 17 33.13 -12.00 14.39
N ARG A 18 33.29 -11.34 13.24
CA ARG A 18 32.87 -11.86 11.93
C ARG A 18 33.54 -13.19 11.63
N GLN A 19 34.85 -13.30 11.82
CA GLN A 19 35.60 -14.55 11.63
C GLN A 19 35.10 -15.67 12.56
N LEU A 20 34.74 -15.34 13.80
CA LEU A 20 34.22 -16.34 14.73
C LEU A 20 32.81 -16.82 14.35
N LEU A 21 31.94 -15.92 13.89
CA LEU A 21 30.63 -16.27 13.34
C LEU A 21 30.79 -17.13 12.08
N HIS A 22 31.69 -16.73 11.16
CA HIS A 22 32.02 -17.47 9.94
C HIS A 22 32.48 -18.92 10.21
N GLN A 23 33.24 -19.14 11.28
CA GLN A 23 33.70 -20.47 11.68
C GLN A 23 32.58 -21.37 12.21
N ASN A 24 31.44 -20.81 12.65
CA ASN A 24 30.35 -21.54 13.29
C ASN A 24 28.99 -21.25 12.60
N PRO A 25 28.88 -21.47 11.28
CA PRO A 25 27.66 -21.16 10.54
C PRO A 25 26.53 -22.12 10.91
N GLN A 26 25.33 -21.58 11.02
CA GLN A 26 24.11 -22.33 11.29
C GLN A 26 23.00 -21.82 10.39
N THR A 27 22.15 -22.72 9.93
CA THR A 27 21.11 -22.47 8.93
C THR A 27 19.79 -22.09 9.58
N ALA A 28 18.81 -21.74 8.74
CA ALA A 28 17.46 -21.36 9.13
C ALA A 28 16.92 -22.08 10.39
N PHE A 29 16.63 -21.30 11.42
CA PHE A 29 16.07 -21.69 12.72
C PHE A 29 16.97 -22.55 13.64
N GLU A 30 18.24 -22.74 13.29
CA GLU A 30 19.23 -23.48 14.08
C GLU A 30 20.32 -22.59 14.67
N GLU A 31 20.25 -21.26 14.49
CA GLU A 31 21.31 -20.25 14.68
C GLU A 31 21.67 -19.93 16.14
N GLN A 32 21.68 -20.95 17.01
CA GLN A 32 21.93 -20.81 18.45
C GLN A 32 23.28 -20.15 18.78
N PHE A 33 24.35 -20.49 18.08
CA PHE A 33 25.68 -19.91 18.28
C PHE A 33 25.67 -18.42 17.96
N ALA A 34 25.11 -18.02 16.82
CA ALA A 34 25.00 -16.61 16.44
C ALA A 34 24.13 -15.85 17.44
N SER A 35 22.99 -16.43 17.84
CA SER A 35 22.09 -15.90 18.86
C SER A 35 22.82 -15.67 20.19
N ASP A 36 23.47 -16.70 20.75
CA ASP A 36 24.22 -16.63 22.01
C ASP A 36 25.37 -15.63 21.93
N PHE A 37 26.05 -15.57 20.78
CA PHE A 37 27.11 -14.61 20.53
C PHE A 37 26.60 -13.17 20.58
N VAL A 38 25.48 -12.89 19.90
CA VAL A 38 24.81 -11.58 19.89
C VAL A 38 24.35 -11.21 21.30
N VAL A 39 23.66 -12.11 22.01
CA VAL A 39 23.20 -11.88 23.39
C VAL A 39 24.36 -11.51 24.30
N ARG A 40 25.47 -12.26 24.24
CA ARG A 40 26.67 -11.97 25.02
C ARG A 40 27.23 -10.59 24.70
N LYS A 41 27.35 -10.23 23.42
CA LYS A 41 27.90 -8.94 23.00
C LYS A 41 27.01 -7.77 23.39
N LEU A 42 25.70 -7.85 23.17
CA LEU A 42 24.76 -6.81 23.60
C LEU A 42 24.79 -6.63 25.13
N THR A 43 24.90 -7.73 25.89
CA THR A 43 25.04 -7.68 27.34
C THR A 43 26.36 -7.01 27.77
N GLU A 44 27.48 -7.35 27.14
CA GLU A 44 28.79 -6.69 27.35
C GLU A 44 28.72 -5.18 27.09
N PHE A 45 27.89 -4.73 26.15
CA PHE A 45 27.67 -3.31 25.83
C PHE A 45 26.65 -2.62 26.74
N GLY A 46 26.06 -3.34 27.70
CA GLY A 46 25.03 -2.81 28.61
C GLY A 46 23.71 -2.49 27.90
N ILE A 47 23.34 -3.30 26.91
CA ILE A 47 22.08 -3.19 26.15
C ILE A 47 21.09 -4.23 26.69
N GLU A 48 19.83 -3.83 26.86
CA GLU A 48 18.75 -4.74 27.24
C GLU A 48 18.41 -5.65 26.06
N VAL A 49 18.31 -6.96 26.32
CA VAL A 49 18.14 -7.99 25.29
C VAL A 49 16.82 -8.74 25.50
N ASP A 50 16.11 -8.99 24.40
CA ASP A 50 14.92 -9.83 24.35
C ASP A 50 15.15 -10.97 23.33
N THR A 51 14.94 -12.21 23.74
CA THR A 51 15.38 -13.42 23.01
C THR A 51 14.21 -14.35 22.71
N GLY A 52 14.42 -15.30 21.79
CA GLY A 52 13.44 -16.36 21.50
C GLY A 52 12.44 -15.98 20.42
N TRP A 53 12.72 -14.92 19.65
CA TRP A 53 11.93 -14.50 18.51
C TRP A 53 12.20 -15.40 17.33
N ALA A 54 11.19 -15.97 16.69
CA ALA A 54 11.35 -16.92 15.60
C ALA A 54 12.40 -18.02 15.95
N LYS A 55 12.31 -18.56 17.18
CA LYS A 55 13.24 -19.49 17.84
C LYS A 55 14.58 -18.87 18.28
N THR A 56 15.36 -18.30 17.36
CA THR A 56 16.78 -17.93 17.57
C THR A 56 17.06 -16.43 17.42
N GLY A 57 16.06 -15.65 17.05
CA GLY A 57 16.14 -14.20 16.90
C GLY A 57 16.34 -13.47 18.22
N VAL A 58 17.06 -12.35 18.13
CA VAL A 58 17.49 -11.53 19.27
C VAL A 58 17.18 -10.08 18.98
N LEU A 59 16.58 -9.40 19.96
CA LEU A 59 16.33 -7.96 19.92
C LEU A 59 17.20 -7.26 20.96
N GLY A 60 17.69 -6.07 20.63
CA GLY A 60 18.39 -5.18 21.56
C GLY A 60 17.78 -3.79 21.54
N LEU A 61 17.56 -3.16 22.70
CA LEU A 61 17.01 -1.81 22.77
C LEU A 61 18.02 -0.81 23.35
N ILE A 62 18.42 0.18 22.55
CA ILE A 62 19.30 1.27 22.99
C ILE A 62 18.49 2.56 23.13
N LYS A 63 18.42 3.08 24.36
CA LYS A 63 17.82 4.38 24.65
C LYS A 63 18.84 5.51 24.48
N GLY A 64 18.49 6.50 23.67
CA GLY A 64 19.26 7.73 23.49
C GLY A 64 19.04 8.72 24.63
N GLN A 65 19.87 9.76 24.70
CA GLN A 65 19.80 10.80 25.73
C GLN A 65 18.77 11.91 25.42
N ARG A 66 18.27 11.97 24.19
CA ARG A 66 17.29 12.98 23.75
C ARG A 66 15.94 12.35 23.47
N THR A 67 14.85 13.10 23.63
CA THR A 67 13.50 12.62 23.28
C THR A 67 13.33 12.49 21.78
N GLY A 68 12.83 11.35 21.30
CA GLY A 68 12.61 11.08 19.87
C GLY A 68 11.79 9.81 19.66
N LYS A 69 11.65 9.41 18.40
CA LYS A 69 10.94 8.18 17.98
C LYS A 69 11.87 6.97 17.99
N ARG A 70 11.28 5.78 17.97
CA ARG A 70 12.04 4.53 17.85
C ARG A 70 12.26 4.18 16.37
N ILE A 71 13.46 3.78 16.00
CA ILE A 71 13.78 3.22 14.68
C ILE A 71 14.35 1.80 14.83
N GLY A 72 14.18 0.97 13.80
CA GLY A 72 14.71 -0.40 13.78
C GLY A 72 15.86 -0.57 12.80
N PHE A 73 16.95 -1.22 13.20
CA PHE A 73 17.99 -1.72 12.28
C PHE A 73 18.01 -3.24 12.33
N ARG A 74 17.90 -3.87 11.16
CA ARG A 74 17.89 -5.33 11.01
C ARG A 74 19.21 -5.83 10.45
N ALA A 75 19.67 -6.96 10.99
CA ALA A 75 20.67 -7.83 10.41
C ALA A 75 20.16 -9.28 10.50
N ASP A 76 20.27 -10.02 9.41
CA ASP A 76 20.10 -11.48 9.39
C ASP A 76 21.32 -12.16 10.03
N ILE A 77 21.13 -13.40 10.51
CA ILE A 77 22.15 -14.14 11.28
C ILE A 77 22.42 -15.55 10.73
N ASP A 78 21.62 -16.04 9.78
CA ASP A 78 21.69 -17.42 9.29
C ASP A 78 22.72 -17.63 8.17
N ALA A 79 23.04 -18.88 7.92
CA ALA A 79 23.99 -19.34 6.93
C ALA A 79 23.32 -20.31 5.93
N LEU A 80 24.09 -20.74 4.94
CA LEU A 80 23.62 -21.61 3.85
C LEU A 80 24.16 -23.04 3.97
N ASN A 81 23.45 -24.00 3.38
CA ASN A 81 23.86 -25.40 3.23
C ASN A 81 24.88 -25.56 2.07
N ILE A 82 26.06 -24.95 2.23
CA ILE A 82 27.16 -24.98 1.25
C ILE A 82 28.43 -25.46 1.94
N THR A 83 29.14 -26.39 1.30
CA THR A 83 30.50 -26.76 1.72
C THR A 83 31.47 -25.67 1.30
N GLU A 84 32.16 -25.06 2.26
CA GLU A 84 33.16 -24.03 2.00
C GLU A 84 34.44 -24.59 1.36
N GLU A 85 34.95 -23.89 0.35
CA GLU A 85 36.15 -24.23 -0.43
C GLU A 85 37.10 -23.03 -0.58
N THR A 86 37.02 -22.07 0.34
CA THR A 86 37.83 -20.84 0.33
C THR A 86 39.29 -21.11 0.70
N GLY A 87 39.54 -22.05 1.62
CA GLY A 87 40.85 -22.31 2.21
C GLY A 87 41.31 -21.22 3.19
N LEU A 88 40.41 -20.36 3.66
CA LEU A 88 40.71 -19.28 4.59
C LEU A 88 41.09 -19.82 5.96
N THR A 89 41.94 -19.10 6.70
CA THR A 89 42.33 -19.48 8.08
C THR A 89 41.16 -19.47 9.06
N TYR A 90 40.06 -18.81 8.69
CA TYR A 90 38.81 -18.73 9.44
C TYR A 90 37.64 -19.44 8.74
N GLN A 91 37.90 -20.36 7.81
CA GLN A 91 36.85 -21.16 7.18
C GLN A 91 35.96 -21.88 8.22
N SER A 92 34.74 -22.19 7.81
CA SER A 92 33.73 -22.94 8.54
C SER A 92 34.31 -24.21 9.15
N LYS A 93 33.98 -24.44 10.42
CA LYS A 93 34.25 -25.68 11.15
C LYS A 93 33.06 -26.63 11.11
N ILE A 94 31.93 -26.20 10.55
CA ILE A 94 30.69 -26.97 10.46
C ILE A 94 30.58 -27.50 9.03
N GLN A 95 30.80 -28.79 8.87
CA GLN A 95 30.81 -29.42 7.55
C GLN A 95 29.46 -29.22 6.83
N GLY A 96 29.54 -28.77 5.57
CA GLY A 96 28.36 -28.55 4.71
C GLY A 96 27.61 -27.26 4.99
N LYS A 97 28.11 -26.37 5.86
CA LYS A 97 27.52 -25.07 6.14
C LYS A 97 28.54 -23.93 5.97
N MET A 98 28.10 -22.80 5.43
CA MET A 98 28.94 -21.65 5.14
C MET A 98 28.11 -20.34 5.16
N HIS A 99 28.67 -19.26 5.70
CA HIS A 99 28.12 -17.91 5.48
C HIS A 99 28.49 -17.41 4.08
N ALA A 100 27.81 -17.94 3.07
CA ALA A 100 28.07 -17.62 1.65
C ALA A 100 27.29 -16.39 1.13
N CYS A 101 26.47 -15.76 1.99
CA CYS A 101 25.75 -14.52 1.69
C CYS A 101 26.24 -13.31 2.50
N GLY A 102 27.06 -13.55 3.53
CA GLY A 102 27.69 -12.50 4.35
C GLY A 102 26.91 -12.06 5.59
N HIS A 103 25.93 -12.86 6.05
CA HIS A 103 25.10 -12.54 7.22
C HIS A 103 25.92 -12.48 8.53
N ASP A 104 27.08 -13.16 8.58
CA ASP A 104 28.09 -12.96 9.63
C ASP A 104 28.65 -11.53 9.65
N GLY A 105 28.84 -10.95 8.45
CA GLY A 105 29.19 -9.55 8.24
C GLY A 105 28.07 -8.59 8.64
N HIS A 106 26.82 -8.89 8.27
CA HIS A 106 25.65 -8.07 8.66
C HIS A 106 25.46 -8.05 10.18
N THR A 107 25.50 -9.22 10.81
CA THR A 107 25.46 -9.38 12.28
C THR A 107 26.56 -8.57 12.95
N THR A 108 27.79 -8.69 12.43
CA THR A 108 28.95 -7.97 12.94
C THR A 108 28.78 -6.46 12.79
N ALA A 109 28.27 -5.99 11.65
CA ALA A 109 28.00 -4.58 11.40
C ALA A 109 26.98 -4.05 12.42
N LEU A 110 25.87 -4.74 12.63
CA LEU A 110 24.86 -4.28 13.59
C LEU A 110 25.39 -4.31 15.04
N LEU A 111 26.24 -5.28 15.41
CA LEU A 111 26.93 -5.29 16.70
C LEU A 111 27.92 -4.13 16.86
N GLY A 112 28.68 -3.78 15.83
CA GLY A 112 29.56 -2.61 15.86
C GLY A 112 28.77 -1.32 16.02
N ALA A 113 27.64 -1.19 15.32
CA ALA A 113 26.75 -0.06 15.49
C ALA A 113 26.17 -0.02 16.92
N ALA A 114 25.76 -1.17 17.46
CA ALA A 114 25.25 -1.30 18.82
C ALA A 114 26.26 -0.81 19.86
N LYS A 115 27.53 -1.23 19.75
CA LYS A 115 28.61 -0.81 20.64
C LYS A 115 28.81 0.71 20.61
N ILE A 116 28.95 1.30 19.42
CA ILE A 116 29.15 2.74 19.24
C ILE A 116 27.97 3.55 19.80
N LEU A 117 26.73 3.11 19.51
CA LEU A 117 25.52 3.77 19.98
C LEU A 117 25.36 3.64 21.50
N ALA A 118 25.66 2.49 22.09
CA ALA A 118 25.55 2.26 23.53
C ALA A 118 26.60 3.04 24.35
N GLU A 119 27.81 3.22 23.82
CA GLU A 119 28.86 4.03 24.44
C GLU A 119 28.51 5.52 24.42
N LYS A 120 27.97 6.02 23.31
CA LYS A 120 27.80 7.46 23.10
C LYS A 120 26.43 7.98 23.51
N ARG A 121 25.36 7.23 23.20
CA ARG A 121 23.94 7.57 23.42
C ARG A 121 23.50 8.97 22.99
N ASP A 122 24.32 9.69 22.22
CA ASP A 122 24.03 11.02 21.70
C ASP A 122 23.11 10.94 20.47
N PHE A 123 21.88 10.56 20.73
CA PHE A 123 20.80 10.50 19.75
C PHE A 123 19.44 10.70 20.40
N ALA A 124 18.43 11.01 19.57
CA ALA A 124 17.06 11.15 20.02
C ALA A 124 16.29 9.84 19.85
N GLY A 125 15.47 9.50 20.84
CA GLY A 125 14.58 8.35 20.81
C GLY A 125 15.28 7.05 21.16
N GLU A 126 14.92 5.98 20.45
CA GLU A 126 15.37 4.63 20.75
C GLU A 126 15.77 3.90 19.46
N VAL A 127 16.76 3.01 19.56
CA VAL A 127 17.18 2.15 18.46
C VAL A 127 16.87 0.71 18.84
N LEU A 128 15.99 0.07 18.08
CA LEU A 128 15.72 -1.36 18.13
C LEU A 128 16.69 -2.07 17.18
N LEU A 129 17.56 -2.90 17.72
CA LEU A 129 18.42 -3.80 16.98
C LEU A 129 17.65 -5.10 16.78
N ILE A 130 17.53 -5.56 15.54
CA ILE A 130 16.77 -6.75 15.15
C ILE A 130 17.76 -7.73 14.52
N PHE A 131 18.14 -8.76 15.27
CA PHE A 131 18.95 -9.86 14.76
C PHE A 131 18.01 -11.00 14.37
N GLN A 132 17.77 -11.12 13.07
CA GLN A 132 16.72 -11.95 12.49
C GLN A 132 17.30 -13.31 12.04
N PRO A 133 16.68 -14.44 12.41
CA PRO A 133 17.07 -15.75 11.88
C PRO A 133 16.45 -16.01 10.51
N ALA A 134 16.88 -17.10 9.88
CA ALA A 134 16.19 -17.79 8.80
C ALA A 134 15.75 -16.91 7.61
N GLU A 135 16.61 -16.00 7.13
CA GLU A 135 16.37 -15.22 5.92
C GLU A 135 16.35 -16.10 4.67
N GLU A 136 17.29 -17.06 4.57
CA GLU A 136 17.56 -17.76 3.30
C GLU A 136 16.45 -18.74 2.90
N ASP A 137 15.91 -19.50 3.87
CA ASP A 137 15.00 -20.63 3.59
C ASP A 137 13.80 -20.72 4.57
N GLY A 138 13.62 -19.74 5.47
CA GLY A 138 12.63 -19.83 6.55
C GLY A 138 11.68 -18.67 6.72
N GLY A 139 11.91 -17.53 6.06
CA GLY A 139 11.12 -16.31 6.24
C GLY A 139 11.06 -15.84 7.69
N GLY A 140 12.20 -15.82 8.39
CA GLY A 140 12.24 -15.45 9.81
C GLY A 140 11.65 -14.07 10.11
N ALA A 141 11.74 -13.10 9.19
CA ALA A 141 11.07 -11.81 9.32
C ALA A 141 9.55 -11.96 9.50
N LYS A 142 8.92 -12.84 8.71
CA LYS A 142 7.49 -13.13 8.78
C LYS A 142 7.12 -13.72 10.14
N VAL A 143 7.88 -14.71 10.61
CA VAL A 143 7.64 -15.35 11.90
C VAL A 143 7.77 -14.35 13.06
N MET A 144 8.81 -13.51 13.06
CA MET A 144 8.97 -12.47 14.09
C MET A 144 7.80 -11.48 14.08
N LEU A 145 7.28 -11.11 12.90
CA LEU A 145 6.11 -10.23 12.79
C LEU A 145 4.83 -10.90 13.29
N GLU A 146 4.63 -12.19 13.01
CA GLU A 146 3.50 -12.99 13.50
C GLU A 146 3.54 -13.15 15.04
N GLU A 147 4.73 -13.26 15.62
CA GLU A 147 4.97 -13.21 17.07
C GLU A 147 4.79 -11.81 17.68
N GLY A 148 4.56 -10.79 16.85
CA GLY A 148 4.19 -9.45 17.27
C GLY A 148 5.36 -8.47 17.42
N LEU A 149 6.46 -8.65 16.67
CA LEU A 149 7.64 -7.77 16.71
C LEU A 149 7.29 -6.28 16.73
N PHE A 150 6.53 -5.78 15.76
CA PHE A 150 6.14 -4.36 15.69
C PHE A 150 4.90 -3.99 16.50
N THR A 151 4.18 -4.98 17.04
CA THR A 151 3.11 -4.74 18.02
C THR A 151 3.71 -4.47 19.39
N LYS A 152 4.73 -5.24 19.80
CA LYS A 152 5.45 -5.08 21.07
C LYS A 152 6.48 -3.97 20.99
N PHE A 153 7.22 -3.90 19.88
CA PHE A 153 8.26 -2.91 19.65
C PHE A 153 7.91 -2.03 18.44
N ASP A 154 6.98 -1.10 18.63
CA ASP A 154 6.63 -0.15 17.59
C ASP A 154 7.84 0.69 17.16
N VAL A 155 8.08 0.78 15.86
CA VAL A 155 9.11 1.61 15.23
C VAL A 155 8.47 2.55 14.21
N GLU A 156 9.07 3.73 14.03
CA GLU A 156 8.68 4.70 13.01
C GLU A 156 9.15 4.25 11.61
N SER A 157 10.35 3.70 11.53
CA SER A 157 10.95 3.16 10.32
C SER A 157 11.89 2.01 10.63
N VAL A 158 12.12 1.14 9.63
CA VAL A 158 13.02 -0.01 9.73
C VAL A 158 14.02 0.00 8.58
N TRP A 159 15.27 -0.38 8.86
CA TRP A 159 16.40 -0.25 7.95
C TRP A 159 17.24 -1.52 7.96
N ALA A 160 17.76 -1.90 6.81
CA ALA A 160 18.66 -3.05 6.68
C ALA A 160 19.70 -2.77 5.61
N MET A 161 20.78 -3.53 5.64
CA MET A 161 21.90 -3.39 4.71
C MET A 161 22.42 -4.75 4.29
N HIS A 162 22.89 -4.84 3.05
CA HIS A 162 23.46 -6.08 2.54
C HIS A 162 24.77 -5.82 1.79
N ASN A 163 25.77 -6.67 2.01
CA ASN A 163 27.03 -6.59 1.27
C ASN A 163 26.81 -6.97 -0.21
N LEU A 164 27.43 -6.23 -1.12
CA LEU A 164 27.32 -6.50 -2.55
C LEU A 164 28.71 -6.72 -3.16
N PRO A 165 29.03 -7.96 -3.58
CA PRO A 165 30.16 -8.22 -4.47
C PRO A 165 30.03 -7.44 -5.76
N GLU A 166 31.16 -7.12 -6.40
CA GLU A 166 31.28 -6.27 -7.58
C GLU A 166 31.06 -4.75 -7.29
N LEU A 167 30.58 -4.38 -6.10
CA LEU A 167 30.57 -2.99 -5.61
C LEU A 167 31.79 -2.74 -4.71
N ALA A 168 32.58 -1.70 -5.02
CA ALA A 168 33.81 -1.39 -4.29
C ALA A 168 33.56 -1.02 -2.81
N VAL A 169 34.46 -1.44 -1.92
CA VAL A 169 34.42 -1.08 -0.50
C VAL A 169 34.33 0.44 -0.32
N GLY A 170 33.47 0.87 0.59
CA GLY A 170 33.19 2.28 0.86
C GLY A 170 32.14 2.91 -0.06
N LYS A 171 31.55 2.14 -0.99
CA LYS A 171 30.41 2.58 -1.79
C LYS A 171 29.09 2.05 -1.25
N TYR A 172 28.03 2.82 -1.48
CA TYR A 172 26.65 2.47 -1.16
C TYR A 172 25.77 2.56 -2.40
N ALA A 173 24.73 1.74 -2.45
CA ALA A 173 23.79 1.68 -3.55
C ALA A 173 22.37 1.43 -3.04
N MET A 174 21.40 2.14 -3.60
CA MET A 174 19.99 2.05 -3.23
C MET A 174 19.10 2.53 -4.37
N ASN A 175 17.82 2.21 -4.28
CA ASN A 175 16.76 2.77 -5.10
C ASN A 175 15.45 2.84 -4.30
N ASP A 176 14.48 3.64 -4.73
CA ASP A 176 13.11 3.59 -4.20
C ASP A 176 12.17 2.82 -5.14
N GLY A 177 11.03 2.38 -4.62
CA GLY A 177 10.17 1.42 -5.31
C GLY A 177 10.63 -0.02 -5.12
N GLY A 178 10.18 -0.93 -5.99
CA GLY A 178 10.55 -2.34 -5.96
C GLY A 178 12.06 -2.51 -6.23
N PHE A 179 12.81 -2.92 -5.22
CA PHE A 179 14.27 -3.01 -5.26
C PHE A 179 14.77 -4.45 -5.29
N ASN A 180 14.08 -5.37 -4.60
CA ASN A 180 14.26 -6.82 -4.72
C ASN A 180 12.93 -7.47 -5.07
N ALA A 181 12.98 -8.49 -5.92
CA ALA A 181 11.80 -9.13 -6.44
C ALA A 181 11.06 -9.95 -5.38
N ALA A 182 9.74 -10.02 -5.51
CA ALA A 182 8.96 -11.06 -4.86
C ALA A 182 9.37 -12.44 -5.38
N VAL A 183 9.23 -13.46 -4.54
CA VAL A 183 9.37 -14.88 -4.88
C VAL A 183 8.10 -15.62 -4.55
N TRP A 184 7.65 -16.45 -5.48
CA TRP A 184 6.75 -17.55 -5.19
C TRP A 184 7.20 -18.79 -5.95
N ASP A 185 7.69 -19.77 -5.20
CA ASP A 185 8.10 -21.05 -5.75
C ASP A 185 6.91 -22.01 -5.68
N PHE A 186 6.74 -22.85 -6.71
CA PHE A 186 5.55 -23.67 -6.86
C PHE A 186 5.86 -25.11 -7.21
N HIS A 187 4.97 -26.00 -6.80
CA HIS A 187 4.92 -27.39 -7.18
C HIS A 187 3.54 -27.72 -7.74
N ILE A 188 3.50 -28.32 -8.92
CA ILE A 188 2.27 -28.82 -9.54
C ILE A 188 2.35 -30.33 -9.64
N THR A 189 1.30 -31.02 -9.19
CA THR A 189 1.12 -32.46 -9.43
C THR A 189 -0.08 -32.68 -10.36
N LEU A 190 0.14 -33.43 -11.44
CA LEU A 190 -0.91 -33.92 -12.33
C LEU A 190 -1.20 -35.38 -11.99
N HIS A 191 -2.46 -35.68 -11.67
CA HIS A 191 -2.93 -37.02 -11.29
C HIS A 191 -3.59 -37.71 -12.47
N GLY A 192 -2.82 -38.56 -13.16
CA GLY A 192 -3.27 -39.36 -14.28
C GLY A 192 -3.73 -40.76 -13.89
N SER A 193 -3.84 -41.62 -14.90
CA SER A 193 -4.11 -43.05 -14.74
C SER A 193 -3.26 -43.80 -15.75
N GLY A 194 -2.18 -44.41 -15.28
CA GLY A 194 -1.19 -45.06 -16.13
C GLY A 194 -1.69 -46.34 -16.80
N GLY A 195 -0.90 -46.86 -17.74
CA GLY A 195 -1.23 -48.09 -18.46
C GLY A 195 -0.27 -48.41 -19.60
N HIS A 196 -0.58 -49.47 -20.36
CA HIS A 196 0.22 -49.87 -21.51
C HIS A 196 0.11 -48.82 -22.63
N ALA A 197 1.23 -48.35 -23.17
CA ALA A 197 1.25 -47.25 -24.16
C ALA A 197 0.47 -47.55 -25.46
N ALA A 198 0.24 -48.84 -25.77
CA ALA A 198 -0.58 -49.26 -26.91
C ALA A 198 -2.11 -49.18 -26.66
N GLU A 199 -2.55 -48.88 -25.43
CA GLU A 199 -3.97 -48.77 -25.06
C GLU A 199 -4.30 -47.39 -24.44
N PRO A 200 -3.96 -46.26 -25.08
CA PRO A 200 -4.09 -44.93 -24.47
C PRO A 200 -5.54 -44.57 -24.11
N HIS A 201 -6.54 -45.11 -24.81
CA HIS A 201 -7.97 -44.92 -24.55
C HIS A 201 -8.44 -45.48 -23.19
N LYS A 202 -7.60 -46.28 -22.49
CA LYS A 202 -7.85 -46.78 -21.13
C LYS A 202 -7.08 -46.01 -20.06
N THR A 203 -6.36 -44.97 -20.45
CA THR A 203 -5.47 -44.19 -19.57
C THR A 203 -5.92 -42.73 -19.48
N ARG A 204 -5.40 -42.00 -18.49
CA ARG A 204 -5.41 -40.54 -18.45
C ARG A 204 -3.96 -40.09 -18.44
N ASP A 205 -3.39 -39.85 -19.61
CA ASP A 205 -1.96 -39.55 -19.78
C ASP A 205 -1.63 -38.12 -19.31
N PRO A 206 -0.81 -37.94 -18.24
CA PRO A 206 -0.48 -36.62 -17.74
C PRO A 206 0.59 -35.89 -18.58
N ILE A 207 1.32 -36.57 -19.47
CA ILE A 207 2.42 -35.96 -20.25
C ILE A 207 1.90 -34.89 -21.23
N PRO A 208 0.86 -35.15 -22.07
CA PRO A 208 0.29 -34.11 -22.94
C PRO A 208 -0.32 -32.93 -22.18
N VAL A 209 -0.94 -33.20 -21.02
CA VAL A 209 -1.55 -32.16 -20.17
C VAL A 209 -0.47 -31.25 -19.57
N MET A 210 0.61 -31.85 -19.07
CA MET A 210 1.80 -31.14 -18.57
C MET A 210 2.41 -30.24 -19.65
N ALA A 211 2.61 -30.75 -20.87
CA ALA A 211 3.15 -29.96 -21.98
C ALA A 211 2.24 -28.77 -22.35
N THR A 212 0.92 -28.98 -22.28
CA THR A 212 -0.08 -27.92 -22.50
C THR A 212 -0.01 -26.84 -21.42
N LEU A 213 0.12 -27.24 -20.14
CA LEU A 213 0.30 -26.30 -19.02
C LEU A 213 1.54 -25.43 -19.17
N ILE A 214 2.70 -26.05 -19.42
CA ILE A 214 3.97 -25.32 -19.59
C ILE A 214 3.83 -24.28 -20.71
N SER A 215 3.23 -24.68 -21.83
CA SER A 215 3.01 -23.80 -22.98
C SER A 215 2.05 -22.66 -22.66
N ALA A 216 0.95 -22.95 -21.96
CA ALA A 216 -0.05 -21.95 -21.57
C ALA A 216 0.51 -20.92 -20.59
N PHE A 217 1.35 -21.32 -19.63
CA PHE A 217 1.98 -20.40 -18.69
C PHE A 217 2.85 -19.33 -19.37
N GLN A 218 3.45 -19.62 -20.53
CA GLN A 218 4.23 -18.61 -21.28
C GLN A 218 3.36 -17.44 -21.77
N SER A 219 2.04 -17.63 -21.90
CA SER A 219 1.10 -16.57 -22.25
C SER A 219 0.86 -15.57 -21.12
N ILE A 220 1.11 -15.95 -19.86
CA ILE A 220 0.88 -15.07 -18.70
C ILE A 220 1.79 -13.86 -18.80
N VAL A 221 3.11 -14.08 -18.83
CA VAL A 221 4.09 -13.00 -18.95
C VAL A 221 3.94 -12.28 -20.29
N SER A 222 3.83 -13.03 -21.38
CA SER A 222 3.86 -12.41 -22.72
C SER A 222 2.60 -11.65 -23.10
N ARG A 223 1.40 -12.05 -22.63
CA ARG A 223 0.10 -11.49 -23.06
C ARG A 223 -0.77 -10.92 -21.95
N ASN A 224 -0.54 -11.27 -20.68
CA ASN A 224 -1.34 -10.74 -19.57
C ASN A 224 -0.66 -9.61 -18.79
N LEU A 225 0.66 -9.48 -18.86
CA LEU A 225 1.40 -8.43 -18.15
C LEU A 225 1.62 -7.19 -19.03
N ASN A 226 1.75 -6.04 -18.37
CA ASN A 226 2.24 -4.82 -19.03
C ASN A 226 3.71 -5.06 -19.43
N PRO A 227 4.10 -4.89 -20.70
CA PRO A 227 5.47 -5.14 -21.15
C PRO A 227 6.51 -4.20 -20.50
N LEU A 228 6.09 -3.11 -19.86
CA LEU A 228 6.95 -2.20 -19.11
C LEU A 228 7.20 -2.64 -17.66
N LEU A 229 6.43 -3.61 -17.16
CA LEU A 229 6.56 -4.10 -15.79
C LEU A 229 7.22 -5.48 -15.79
N PRO A 230 8.30 -5.66 -15.02
CA PRO A 230 9.07 -6.90 -15.02
C PRO A 230 8.34 -8.00 -14.24
N GLY A 231 8.18 -9.16 -14.88
CA GLY A 231 7.66 -10.39 -14.29
C GLY A 231 8.28 -11.60 -14.97
N VAL A 232 8.64 -12.61 -14.18
CA VAL A 232 9.24 -13.86 -14.64
C VAL A 232 8.43 -15.01 -14.08
N LEU A 233 8.13 -15.98 -14.94
CA LEU A 233 7.59 -17.28 -14.59
C LEU A 233 8.48 -18.31 -15.27
N SER A 234 9.09 -19.18 -14.47
CA SER A 234 9.99 -20.21 -14.98
C SER A 234 9.57 -21.57 -14.43
N VAL A 235 9.29 -22.53 -15.31
CA VAL A 235 9.23 -23.95 -14.95
C VAL A 235 10.66 -24.48 -15.05
N THR A 236 11.22 -24.90 -13.92
CA THR A 236 12.66 -25.21 -13.81
C THR A 236 12.93 -26.70 -13.66
N ARG A 237 11.93 -27.50 -13.27
CA ARG A 237 12.05 -28.96 -13.16
C ARG A 237 10.75 -29.62 -13.61
N VAL A 238 10.90 -30.72 -14.33
CA VAL A 238 9.78 -31.58 -14.75
C VAL A 238 10.14 -33.04 -14.45
N SER A 239 9.15 -33.85 -14.08
CA SER A 239 9.35 -35.30 -13.86
C SER A 239 8.09 -36.07 -14.26
N ALA A 240 8.23 -37.08 -15.13
CA ALA A 240 7.14 -37.96 -15.54
C ALA A 240 7.70 -39.25 -16.17
N GLY A 241 7.07 -40.40 -15.88
CA GLY A 241 7.40 -41.68 -16.51
C GLY A 241 8.68 -42.34 -16.01
N THR A 242 8.82 -43.62 -16.35
CA THR A 242 9.98 -44.46 -15.97
C THR A 242 10.54 -45.28 -17.14
N THR A 243 9.73 -45.59 -18.16
CA THR A 243 10.11 -46.37 -19.35
C THR A 243 9.29 -45.93 -20.56
N TYR A 244 9.66 -46.36 -21.77
CA TYR A 244 9.08 -45.89 -23.03
C TYR A 244 7.73 -46.53 -23.42
N ASN A 245 7.35 -47.66 -22.81
CA ASN A 245 6.14 -48.41 -23.16
C ASN A 245 5.01 -48.31 -22.13
N ILE A 246 5.12 -47.38 -21.17
CA ILE A 246 4.14 -47.17 -20.10
C ILE A 246 3.75 -45.69 -20.09
N ILE A 247 2.44 -45.42 -20.07
CA ILE A 247 1.88 -44.10 -19.75
C ILE A 247 1.90 -43.96 -18.22
N PRO A 248 2.49 -42.87 -17.66
CA PRO A 248 2.58 -42.70 -16.21
C PRO A 248 1.23 -42.39 -15.56
N ASP A 249 1.13 -42.68 -14.28
CA ASP A 249 0.03 -42.29 -13.39
C ASP A 249 0.17 -40.86 -12.84
N LYS A 250 1.37 -40.28 -12.90
CA LYS A 250 1.66 -38.95 -12.36
C LYS A 250 2.71 -38.20 -13.18
N ALA A 251 2.57 -36.87 -13.23
CA ALA A 251 3.61 -35.94 -13.67
C ALA A 251 3.75 -34.77 -12.67
N GLU A 252 4.95 -34.22 -12.56
CA GLU A 252 5.25 -33.12 -11.62
C GLU A 252 6.04 -32.00 -12.30
N LEU A 253 5.73 -30.77 -11.89
CA LEU A 253 6.41 -29.56 -12.31
C LEU A 253 6.83 -28.76 -11.08
N TRP A 254 8.03 -28.21 -11.10
CA TRP A 254 8.45 -27.17 -10.16
C TRP A 254 8.90 -25.94 -10.92
N GLY A 255 8.72 -24.81 -10.28
CA GLY A 255 9.13 -23.56 -10.87
C GLY A 255 9.04 -22.42 -9.89
N THR A 256 9.21 -21.24 -10.45
CA THR A 256 9.37 -20.02 -9.69
C THR A 256 8.75 -18.84 -10.40
N VAL A 257 8.15 -17.94 -9.63
CA VAL A 257 7.63 -16.65 -10.06
C VAL A 257 8.47 -15.56 -9.39
N ARG A 258 8.83 -14.53 -10.17
CA ARG A 258 9.51 -13.32 -9.68
C ARG A 258 8.87 -12.07 -10.28
N ALA A 259 8.74 -10.99 -9.51
CA ALA A 259 8.34 -9.68 -10.03
C ALA A 259 8.85 -8.55 -9.14
N LEU A 260 9.09 -7.36 -9.73
CA LEU A 260 9.43 -6.14 -8.97
C LEU A 260 8.21 -5.27 -8.63
N ASP A 261 7.02 -5.75 -8.96
CA ASP A 261 5.76 -5.13 -8.59
C ASP A 261 4.83 -6.17 -7.97
N GLN A 262 4.28 -5.84 -6.79
CA GLN A 262 3.47 -6.77 -6.00
C GLN A 262 2.18 -7.16 -6.72
N SER A 263 1.55 -6.23 -7.44
CA SER A 263 0.33 -6.52 -8.20
C SER A 263 0.60 -7.43 -9.40
N ILE A 264 1.78 -7.29 -10.02
CA ILE A 264 2.23 -8.18 -11.10
C ILE A 264 2.51 -9.58 -10.57
N HIS A 265 3.19 -9.69 -9.42
CA HIS A 265 3.42 -10.96 -8.75
C HIS A 265 2.11 -11.72 -8.49
N GLU A 266 1.16 -11.05 -7.84
CA GLU A 266 -0.17 -11.61 -7.52
C GLU A 266 -0.95 -11.99 -8.78
N LYS A 267 -0.86 -11.17 -9.83
CA LYS A 267 -1.52 -11.44 -11.11
C LYS A 267 -0.97 -12.71 -11.77
N ILE A 268 0.35 -12.94 -11.74
CA ILE A 268 0.94 -14.16 -12.30
C ILE A 268 0.40 -15.39 -11.57
N ILE A 269 0.43 -15.39 -10.23
CA ILE A 269 -0.04 -16.51 -9.40
C ILE A 269 -1.52 -16.78 -9.64
N ALA A 270 -2.36 -15.74 -9.66
CA ALA A 270 -3.80 -15.87 -9.94
C ALA A 270 -4.05 -16.48 -11.34
N ARG A 271 -3.35 -16.00 -12.37
CA ARG A 271 -3.47 -16.54 -13.74
C ARG A 271 -2.97 -17.96 -13.85
N MET A 272 -1.91 -18.34 -13.13
CA MET A 272 -1.46 -19.73 -13.04
C MET A 272 -2.55 -20.61 -12.45
N GLY A 273 -3.16 -20.23 -11.32
CA GLY A 273 -4.24 -20.98 -10.69
C GLY A 273 -5.45 -21.16 -11.60
N GLU A 274 -5.83 -20.12 -12.33
CA GLU A 274 -6.91 -20.18 -13.32
C GLU A 274 -6.56 -21.14 -14.49
N ILE A 275 -5.40 -20.97 -15.11
CA ILE A 275 -4.98 -21.82 -16.24
C ILE A 275 -4.86 -23.29 -15.82
N THR A 276 -4.29 -23.56 -14.65
CA THR A 276 -4.18 -24.93 -14.10
C THR A 276 -5.55 -25.58 -13.96
N ARG A 277 -6.51 -24.88 -13.35
CA ARG A 277 -7.87 -25.40 -13.17
C ARG A 277 -8.59 -25.63 -14.49
N GLU A 278 -8.53 -24.67 -15.42
CA GLU A 278 -9.25 -24.79 -16.69
C GLU A 278 -8.65 -25.88 -17.60
N ILE A 279 -7.31 -26.06 -17.59
CA ILE A 279 -6.67 -27.17 -18.31
C ILE A 279 -7.00 -28.51 -17.63
N GLY A 280 -6.99 -28.58 -16.30
CA GLY A 280 -7.45 -29.76 -15.57
C GLY A 280 -8.86 -30.18 -15.98
N ASN A 281 -9.80 -29.23 -16.03
CA ASN A 281 -11.17 -29.48 -16.49
C ASN A 281 -11.23 -29.97 -17.95
N ALA A 282 -10.49 -29.34 -18.86
CA ALA A 282 -10.52 -29.67 -20.29
C ALA A 282 -10.01 -31.08 -20.60
N PHE A 283 -9.06 -31.58 -19.80
CA PHE A 283 -8.50 -32.94 -19.93
C PHE A 283 -9.09 -33.93 -18.92
N GLU A 284 -10.08 -33.51 -18.14
CA GLU A 284 -10.66 -34.28 -17.03
C GLU A 284 -9.58 -34.86 -16.09
N MET A 285 -8.60 -34.05 -15.74
CA MET A 285 -7.46 -34.44 -14.92
C MET A 285 -7.43 -33.61 -13.64
N GLU A 286 -7.26 -34.27 -12.51
CA GLU A 286 -6.99 -33.57 -11.26
C GLU A 286 -5.56 -33.02 -11.29
N ILE A 287 -5.43 -31.72 -11.02
CA ILE A 287 -4.15 -31.03 -10.99
C ILE A 287 -4.10 -30.17 -9.72
N THR A 288 -3.11 -30.41 -8.87
CA THR A 288 -2.86 -29.60 -7.68
C THR A 288 -1.75 -28.59 -7.98
N LEU A 289 -1.93 -27.36 -7.50
CA LEU A 289 -0.93 -26.29 -7.54
C LEU A 289 -0.72 -25.81 -6.12
N GLU A 290 0.50 -25.95 -5.62
CA GLU A 290 0.86 -25.66 -4.25
C GLU A 290 2.09 -24.73 -4.22
N GLU A 291 2.16 -23.89 -3.20
CA GLU A 291 3.36 -23.14 -2.89
C GLU A 291 4.43 -24.10 -2.34
N ASN A 292 5.65 -23.96 -2.82
CA ASN A 292 6.78 -24.79 -2.45
C ASN A 292 7.84 -23.94 -1.72
N GLY A 293 7.79 -23.93 -0.39
CA GLY A 293 8.65 -23.10 0.45
C GLY A 293 7.93 -21.86 0.98
N VAL A 294 8.69 -20.85 1.39
CA VAL A 294 8.15 -19.57 1.86
C VAL A 294 8.35 -18.53 0.76
N GLY A 295 7.27 -18.05 0.14
CA GLY A 295 7.34 -16.92 -0.78
C GLY A 295 7.57 -15.59 -0.05
N TYR A 296 8.30 -14.67 -0.68
CA TYR A 296 8.59 -13.33 -0.16
C TYR A 296 7.91 -12.27 -1.03
N PRO A 297 7.34 -11.21 -0.44
CA PRO A 297 6.79 -10.10 -1.20
C PRO A 297 7.89 -9.24 -1.85
N VAL A 298 7.48 -8.27 -2.66
CA VAL A 298 8.44 -7.32 -3.24
C VAL A 298 9.07 -6.48 -2.13
N LEU A 299 10.39 -6.44 -2.07
CA LEU A 299 11.10 -5.49 -1.22
C LEU A 299 10.93 -4.10 -1.82
N THR A 300 10.09 -3.29 -1.19
CA THR A 300 9.79 -1.93 -1.67
C THR A 300 10.40 -0.90 -0.74
N ASN A 301 11.43 -0.22 -1.22
CA ASN A 301 12.02 0.90 -0.52
C ASN A 301 11.11 2.12 -0.62
N SER A 302 10.75 2.72 0.52
CA SER A 302 9.94 3.93 0.51
C SER A 302 10.79 5.14 0.12
N LYS A 303 10.30 5.97 -0.80
CA LYS A 303 11.03 7.15 -1.29
C LYS A 303 11.61 8.03 -0.19
N ALA A 304 10.82 8.34 0.84
CA ALA A 304 11.25 9.19 1.95
C ALA A 304 12.43 8.57 2.72
N SER A 305 12.39 7.26 2.96
CA SER A 305 13.49 6.55 3.63
C SER A 305 14.72 6.45 2.73
N THR A 306 14.55 6.20 1.43
CA THR A 306 15.67 6.19 0.47
C THR A 306 16.35 7.56 0.39
N ASP A 307 15.58 8.66 0.44
CA ASP A 307 16.14 10.01 0.46
C ASP A 307 16.93 10.31 1.74
N ILE A 308 16.53 9.72 2.88
CA ILE A 308 17.31 9.77 4.14
C ILE A 308 18.60 8.94 4.01
N ALA A 309 18.48 7.70 3.55
CA ALA A 309 19.61 6.79 3.37
C ALA A 309 20.66 7.41 2.43
N TYR A 310 20.22 8.03 1.34
CA TYR A 310 21.10 8.72 0.41
C TYR A 310 21.82 9.89 1.05
N ALA A 311 21.10 10.77 1.76
CA ALA A 311 21.73 11.91 2.43
C ALA A 311 22.75 11.48 3.51
N VAL A 312 22.50 10.34 4.18
CA VAL A 312 23.42 9.76 5.16
C VAL A 312 24.67 9.23 4.48
N THR A 313 24.49 8.39 3.46
CA THR A 313 25.58 7.71 2.76
C THR A 313 26.42 8.69 1.93
N GLU A 314 25.79 9.68 1.29
CA GLU A 314 26.49 10.79 0.61
C GLU A 314 27.37 11.56 1.59
N LYS A 315 26.88 11.85 2.80
CA LYS A 315 27.68 12.55 3.81
C LYS A 315 28.83 11.70 4.36
N LEU A 316 28.67 10.38 4.40
CA LEU A 316 29.67 9.45 4.92
C LEU A 316 30.77 9.15 3.90
N ALA A 317 30.40 8.89 2.64
CA ALA A 317 31.30 8.37 1.61
C ALA A 317 31.48 9.32 0.41
N GLY A 318 30.71 10.40 0.31
CA GLY A 318 30.68 11.26 -0.86
C GLY A 318 29.65 10.84 -1.89
N LYS A 319 29.28 11.79 -2.75
CA LYS A 319 28.25 11.62 -3.79
C LYS A 319 28.67 10.61 -4.84
N GLU A 320 29.96 10.61 -5.21
CA GLU A 320 30.58 9.72 -6.17
C GLU A 320 30.65 8.25 -5.70
N ASN A 321 30.49 8.03 -4.39
CA ASN A 321 30.49 6.70 -3.77
C ASN A 321 29.09 6.28 -3.32
N THR A 322 28.05 7.04 -3.68
CA THR A 322 26.67 6.75 -3.29
C THR A 322 25.76 6.77 -4.52
N ASP A 323 25.27 5.60 -4.94
CA ASP A 323 24.34 5.48 -6.04
C ASP A 323 22.88 5.44 -5.53
N ARG A 324 22.08 6.43 -5.97
CA ARG A 324 20.66 6.60 -5.61
C ARG A 324 19.70 5.90 -6.57
N HIS A 325 20.19 5.47 -7.72
CA HIS A 325 19.40 4.91 -8.82
C HIS A 325 19.96 3.55 -9.24
N PHE A 326 20.40 2.78 -8.26
CA PHE A 326 20.98 1.47 -8.52
C PHE A 326 19.92 0.54 -9.12
N PRO A 327 20.25 -0.28 -10.12
CA PRO A 327 19.31 -1.22 -10.71
C PRO A 327 18.72 -2.16 -9.66
N ALA A 328 17.42 -2.44 -9.79
CA ALA A 328 16.74 -3.41 -8.94
C ALA A 328 17.24 -4.84 -9.24
N SER A 329 17.17 -5.72 -8.25
CA SER A 329 17.59 -7.12 -8.32
C SER A 329 16.40 -8.06 -8.43
N MET A 330 16.54 -9.13 -9.21
CA MET A 330 15.58 -10.23 -9.25
C MET A 330 15.81 -11.28 -8.15
N GLY A 331 16.79 -11.06 -7.27
CA GLY A 331 16.88 -11.76 -5.99
C GLY A 331 15.73 -11.34 -5.07
N ALA A 332 15.37 -12.21 -4.13
CA ALA A 332 14.37 -11.93 -3.11
C ALA A 332 15.06 -11.70 -1.76
N GLU A 333 14.34 -11.10 -0.82
CA GLU A 333 14.82 -10.83 0.54
C GLU A 333 13.61 -10.72 1.48
N ASP A 334 13.64 -11.42 2.61
CA ASP A 334 12.50 -11.52 3.53
C ASP A 334 12.28 -10.26 4.38
N PHE A 335 13.26 -9.35 4.44
CA PHE A 335 13.09 -7.99 4.99
C PHE A 335 11.91 -7.23 4.35
N SER A 336 11.52 -7.63 3.13
CA SER A 336 10.30 -7.19 2.45
C SER A 336 9.04 -7.30 3.32
N PHE A 337 8.91 -8.31 4.19
CA PHE A 337 7.79 -8.43 5.13
C PHE A 337 7.76 -7.29 6.16
N MET A 338 8.93 -6.86 6.65
CA MET A 338 9.01 -5.73 7.57
C MET A 338 8.64 -4.42 6.85
N LEU A 339 9.04 -4.26 5.58
CA LEU A 339 8.72 -3.10 4.77
C LEU A 339 7.23 -3.00 4.39
N GLN A 340 6.50 -4.12 4.33
CA GLN A 340 5.04 -4.09 4.20
C GLN A 340 4.35 -3.48 5.43
N LYS A 341 5.01 -3.50 6.60
CA LYS A 341 4.44 -2.99 7.86
C LYS A 341 4.95 -1.60 8.22
N LYS A 342 6.19 -1.27 7.86
CA LYS A 342 6.87 -0.03 8.27
C LYS A 342 7.64 0.57 7.09
N PRO A 343 7.64 1.91 6.93
CA PRO A 343 8.48 2.54 5.92
C PRO A 343 9.96 2.28 6.25
N GLY A 344 10.78 2.18 5.21
CA GLY A 344 12.16 1.76 5.39
C GLY A 344 12.97 1.81 4.12
N CYS A 345 14.26 1.50 4.26
CA CYS A 345 15.18 1.38 3.14
C CYS A 345 16.17 0.25 3.39
N TYR A 346 16.33 -0.57 2.36
CA TYR A 346 17.35 -1.58 2.22
C TYR A 346 18.48 -1.04 1.33
N ILE A 347 19.71 -1.11 1.82
CA ILE A 347 20.87 -0.46 1.21
C ILE A 347 21.93 -1.51 0.90
N TYR A 348 22.44 -1.52 -0.32
CA TYR A 348 23.65 -2.26 -0.65
C TYR A 348 24.89 -1.47 -0.24
N PHE A 349 25.89 -2.14 0.33
CA PHE A 349 27.22 -1.59 0.56
C PHE A 349 28.28 -2.49 -0.07
N GLY A 350 29.38 -1.90 -0.53
CA GLY A 350 30.36 -2.62 -1.32
C GLY A 350 31.18 -3.63 -0.52
N ASN A 351 31.28 -4.86 -1.03
CA ASN A 351 32.14 -5.92 -0.51
C ASN A 351 33.50 -5.95 -1.23
N GLY A 352 33.55 -5.61 -2.52
CA GLY A 352 34.76 -5.68 -3.32
C GLY A 352 34.48 -5.60 -4.82
N GLU A 353 35.25 -4.81 -5.55
CA GLU A 353 35.14 -4.72 -7.01
C GLU A 353 35.80 -5.91 -7.71
N GLN A 354 35.40 -6.16 -8.96
CA GLN A 354 35.87 -7.30 -9.74
C GLN A 354 37.40 -7.43 -9.75
N GLY A 355 37.91 -8.62 -9.42
CA GLY A 355 39.34 -8.92 -9.37
C GLY A 355 40.06 -8.44 -8.11
N LYS A 356 39.33 -7.90 -7.12
CA LYS A 356 39.84 -7.57 -5.78
C LYS A 356 39.19 -8.46 -4.73
N LYS A 357 39.72 -8.43 -3.50
CA LYS A 357 39.16 -9.14 -2.34
C LYS A 357 37.68 -8.80 -2.17
N GLY A 358 36.83 -9.81 -1.97
CA GLY A 358 35.39 -9.66 -1.73
C GLY A 358 34.54 -9.53 -2.99
N CYS A 359 35.10 -9.87 -4.17
CA CYS A 359 34.38 -9.85 -5.44
C CYS A 359 33.66 -11.16 -5.76
N GLU A 360 33.96 -12.21 -5.00
CA GLU A 360 33.36 -13.52 -5.14
C GLU A 360 31.84 -13.42 -4.94
N ARG A 361 31.07 -14.01 -5.86
CA ARG A 361 29.61 -13.88 -5.85
C ARG A 361 29.00 -14.57 -4.64
N LEU A 362 27.88 -14.01 -4.20
CA LEU A 362 27.02 -14.60 -3.17
C LEU A 362 26.65 -16.04 -3.55
N HIS A 363 26.51 -16.89 -2.54
CA HIS A 363 26.06 -18.29 -2.61
C HIS A 363 27.04 -19.21 -3.36
N THR A 364 28.31 -18.82 -3.50
CA THR A 364 29.36 -19.69 -4.02
C THR A 364 30.16 -20.32 -2.87
N SER A 365 30.74 -21.50 -3.09
CA SER A 365 31.63 -22.16 -2.11
C SER A 365 32.91 -21.37 -1.79
N ARG A 366 33.15 -20.28 -2.53
CA ARG A 366 34.35 -19.44 -2.43
C ARG A 366 34.05 -18.00 -2.02
N TYR A 367 32.80 -17.68 -1.67
CA TYR A 367 32.45 -16.36 -1.17
C TYR A 367 33.30 -15.98 0.06
N ASP A 368 33.80 -14.74 0.10
CA ASP A 368 34.51 -14.19 1.27
C ASP A 368 33.98 -12.78 1.56
N TYR A 369 33.53 -12.55 2.79
CA TYR A 369 33.17 -11.22 3.26
C TYR A 369 34.44 -10.39 3.46
N ASN A 370 34.50 -9.21 2.86
CA ASN A 370 35.67 -8.36 2.98
C ASN A 370 35.67 -7.59 4.31
N ASP A 371 36.54 -7.98 5.23
CA ASP A 371 36.74 -7.27 6.51
C ASP A 371 37.05 -5.76 6.38
N ASP A 372 37.52 -5.29 5.21
CA ASP A 372 37.70 -3.86 4.96
C ASP A 372 36.36 -3.10 4.77
N ALA A 373 35.27 -3.81 4.45
CA ALA A 373 33.91 -3.26 4.38
C ALA A 373 33.26 -3.08 5.76
N THR A 374 33.75 -3.81 6.77
CA THR A 374 33.18 -3.86 8.12
C THR A 374 32.99 -2.49 8.79
N PRO A 375 33.86 -1.48 8.63
CA PRO A 375 33.62 -0.14 9.18
C PRO A 375 32.53 0.67 8.45
N TYR A 376 32.29 0.38 7.18
CA TYR A 376 31.34 1.10 6.33
C TYR A 376 29.90 0.62 6.54
N ALA A 377 29.69 -0.65 6.88
CA ALA A 377 28.38 -1.21 7.16
C ALA A 377 27.66 -0.60 8.40
N PRO A 378 28.28 -0.42 9.58
CA PRO A 378 27.64 0.16 10.77
C PRO A 378 27.48 1.69 10.71
N ALA A 379 28.28 2.36 9.88
CA ALA A 379 28.39 3.82 9.89
C ALA A 379 27.06 4.53 9.55
N PRO A 380 26.28 4.07 8.55
CA PRO A 380 24.91 4.56 8.35
C PRO A 380 24.04 4.38 9.59
N CYS A 381 24.02 3.20 10.21
CA CYS A 381 23.19 2.91 11.39
C CYS A 381 23.48 3.83 12.59
N CYS A 382 24.72 4.31 12.72
CA CYS A 382 25.14 5.21 13.79
C CYS A 382 24.97 6.70 13.44
N HIS A 383 24.64 7.05 12.20
CA HIS A 383 24.67 8.43 11.77
C HIS A 383 23.52 9.24 12.39
N PRO A 384 23.79 10.44 12.94
CA PRO A 384 22.78 11.25 13.58
C PRO A 384 21.56 11.51 12.72
N ALA A 385 21.64 11.56 11.38
CA ALA A 385 20.46 11.82 10.55
C ALA A 385 19.38 10.71 10.59
N HIS A 386 19.70 9.49 11.04
CA HIS A 386 18.69 8.47 11.38
C HIS A 386 17.99 8.77 12.73
N ASN A 387 18.71 9.49 13.60
CA ASN A 387 18.42 9.74 15.02
C ASN A 387 18.04 11.19 15.34
N THR A 388 18.22 12.08 14.38
CA THR A 388 17.69 13.42 14.25
C THR A 388 16.75 13.34 13.07
N VAL A 389 15.62 12.71 13.32
CA VAL A 389 14.36 13.30 12.83
C VAL A 389 14.12 14.58 13.65
N GLN A 390 15.06 15.51 13.61
CA GLN A 390 14.76 16.92 13.77
C GLN A 390 14.44 17.39 12.37
N PRO A 391 13.39 18.19 12.19
CA PRO A 391 12.96 18.62 10.87
C PRO A 391 14.14 19.35 10.25
N ILE A 392 14.83 18.70 9.30
CA ILE A 392 15.63 19.42 8.33
C ILE A 392 14.67 20.47 7.81
N THR A 393 15.01 21.73 7.94
CA THR A 393 14.15 22.89 7.67
C THR A 393 13.88 23.09 6.16
N HIS A 394 14.06 22.02 5.37
CA HIS A 394 13.52 21.80 4.04
C HIS A 394 12.62 20.54 3.92
N ARG A 395 12.23 19.90 5.04
CA ARG A 395 11.38 18.70 5.16
C ARG A 395 10.04 19.00 5.85
N LYS A 396 9.22 19.86 5.25
CA LYS A 396 7.78 19.88 5.54
C LYS A 396 6.93 19.19 4.46
N ASN A 397 7.51 18.81 3.32
CA ASN A 397 6.73 18.43 2.13
C ASN A 397 6.97 17.00 1.61
N MET A 398 7.34 16.06 2.47
CA MET A 398 7.24 14.64 2.15
C MET A 398 6.68 13.90 3.37
N ASN A 399 5.39 13.58 3.45
CA ASN A 399 4.37 13.74 2.42
C ASN A 399 2.99 13.85 3.11
N ASN A 400 2.66 15.05 3.59
CA ASN A 400 1.31 15.42 4.05
C ASN A 400 0.26 14.94 3.03
N PHE A 401 0.56 15.16 1.75
CA PHE A 401 -0.20 14.65 0.63
C PHE A 401 -0.40 13.13 0.62
N LEU A 402 0.65 12.30 0.73
CA LEU A 402 0.47 10.82 0.72
C LEU A 402 -0.30 10.34 1.94
N LYS A 403 0.00 10.88 3.13
CA LYS A 403 -0.73 10.49 4.35
C LYS A 403 -2.23 10.77 4.22
N VAL A 404 -2.57 11.95 3.69
CA VAL A 404 -3.96 12.32 3.42
C VAL A 404 -4.54 11.40 2.33
N SER A 405 -3.80 11.17 1.25
CA SER A 405 -4.21 10.29 0.14
C SER A 405 -4.53 8.87 0.62
N ASP A 406 -3.65 8.25 1.40
CA ASP A 406 -3.86 6.88 1.92
C ASP A 406 -5.05 6.80 2.85
N THR A 407 -5.22 7.79 3.73
CA THR A 407 -6.37 7.85 4.65
C THR A 407 -7.67 8.02 3.89
N LEU A 408 -7.69 8.90 2.88
CA LEU A 408 -8.86 9.12 2.02
C LEU A 408 -9.17 7.86 1.17
N LYS A 409 -8.15 7.15 0.69
CA LYS A 409 -8.32 5.86 -0.01
C LYS A 409 -8.98 4.81 0.89
N GLN A 410 -8.57 4.70 2.15
CA GLN A 410 -9.20 3.82 3.14
C GLN A 410 -10.65 4.23 3.45
N ILE A 411 -10.93 5.54 3.49
CA ILE A 411 -12.31 6.04 3.65
C ILE A 411 -13.18 5.61 2.46
N GLN A 412 -12.67 5.69 1.22
CA GLN A 412 -13.38 5.16 0.06
C GLN A 412 -13.69 3.67 0.23
N ASP A 413 -12.73 2.86 0.71
CA ASP A 413 -12.95 1.42 0.95
C ASP A 413 -14.10 1.19 1.94
N LYS A 414 -14.07 1.88 3.10
CA LYS A 414 -15.14 1.78 4.10
C LYS A 414 -16.51 2.19 3.57
N ILE A 415 -16.57 3.25 2.78
CA ILE A 415 -17.82 3.73 2.18
C ILE A 415 -18.36 2.71 1.17
N CYS A 416 -17.50 2.21 0.28
CA CYS A 416 -17.89 1.20 -0.70
C CYS A 416 -18.42 -0.05 -0.02
N THR A 417 -17.67 -0.62 0.94
CA THR A 417 -18.11 -1.81 1.68
C THR A 417 -19.45 -1.58 2.39
N GLY A 418 -19.65 -0.42 3.02
CA GLY A 418 -20.90 -0.08 3.68
C GLY A 418 -22.09 -0.01 2.71
N LEU A 419 -21.89 0.60 1.54
CA LEU A 419 -22.90 0.69 0.49
C LEU A 419 -23.21 -0.67 -0.14
N GLU A 420 -22.21 -1.49 -0.46
CA GLU A 420 -22.40 -2.83 -1.04
C GLU A 420 -23.22 -3.72 -0.10
N ASN A 421 -22.88 -3.71 1.19
CA ASN A 421 -23.59 -4.48 2.22
C ASN A 421 -25.04 -4.02 2.42
N THR A 422 -25.30 -2.72 2.30
CA THR A 422 -26.64 -2.15 2.52
C THR A 422 -27.53 -2.24 1.28
N ALA A 423 -26.93 -2.09 0.10
CA ALA A 423 -27.65 -1.92 -1.16
C ALA A 423 -27.72 -3.22 -2.01
N GLY A 424 -26.91 -4.23 -1.69
CA GLY A 424 -27.02 -5.58 -2.25
C GLY A 424 -26.33 -5.82 -3.60
N HIS A 425 -25.40 -4.97 -4.01
CA HIS A 425 -24.61 -5.12 -5.25
C HIS A 425 -23.22 -4.54 -5.09
N ARG A 426 -22.32 -4.96 -5.99
CA ARG A 426 -20.89 -4.60 -5.95
C ARG A 426 -20.55 -3.46 -6.90
N PHE A 427 -19.54 -2.68 -6.53
CA PHE A 427 -18.96 -1.69 -7.43
C PHE A 427 -18.13 -2.38 -8.52
N THR A 428 -18.17 -1.82 -9.73
CA THR A 428 -17.13 -2.05 -10.74
C THR A 428 -15.99 -1.07 -10.49
N GLU A 429 -14.78 -1.59 -10.38
CA GLU A 429 -13.58 -0.79 -10.15
C GLU A 429 -12.84 -0.50 -11.46
N ASP A 430 -12.42 0.74 -11.61
CA ASP A 430 -11.66 1.26 -12.74
C ASP A 430 -10.48 2.07 -12.20
N LEU A 431 -9.27 1.53 -12.38
CA LEU A 431 -8.02 2.16 -12.01
C LEU A 431 -7.48 2.95 -13.20
N TRP A 432 -7.15 4.21 -12.96
CA TRP A 432 -6.67 5.11 -14.01
C TRP A 432 -5.47 5.92 -13.53
N SER A 433 -4.62 6.31 -14.49
CA SER A 433 -3.46 7.18 -14.27
C SER A 433 -3.73 8.58 -14.79
N TYR A 434 -3.15 9.60 -14.17
CA TYR A 434 -3.37 10.99 -14.58
C TYR A 434 -2.50 11.36 -15.79
N GLU A 435 -3.13 11.73 -16.92
CA GLU A 435 -2.42 11.95 -18.19
C GLU A 435 -1.58 13.24 -18.24
N HIS A 436 -1.81 14.18 -17.33
CA HIS A 436 -1.17 15.49 -17.32
C HIS A 436 -0.17 15.67 -16.15
N GLY A 437 0.26 14.58 -15.53
CA GLY A 437 1.16 14.61 -14.39
C GLY A 437 1.41 13.22 -13.82
N GLU A 438 1.58 13.13 -12.51
CA GLU A 438 1.81 11.90 -11.77
C GLU A 438 0.58 11.49 -10.95
N GLY A 439 0.54 10.22 -10.55
CA GLY A 439 -0.56 9.65 -9.78
C GLY A 439 -1.74 9.20 -10.63
N GLY A 440 -2.93 9.24 -10.06
CA GLY A 440 -4.12 8.67 -10.69
C GLY A 440 -5.29 8.56 -9.73
N GLY A 441 -6.13 7.54 -9.93
CA GLY A 441 -7.29 7.33 -9.08
C GLY A 441 -7.93 5.96 -9.21
N ARG A 442 -8.89 5.73 -8.32
CA ARG A 442 -9.74 4.55 -8.26
C ARG A 442 -11.18 5.00 -8.37
N THR A 443 -11.76 4.79 -9.53
CA THR A 443 -13.18 5.06 -9.80
C THR A 443 -13.96 3.79 -9.51
N ARG A 444 -14.90 3.85 -8.57
CA ARG A 444 -15.80 2.73 -8.26
C ARG A 444 -17.21 3.13 -8.62
N VAL A 445 -17.82 2.45 -9.57
CA VAL A 445 -19.13 2.81 -10.14
C VAL A 445 -20.11 1.65 -10.01
N ILE A 446 -21.36 1.98 -9.74
CA ILE A 446 -22.52 1.12 -9.86
C ILE A 446 -23.37 1.70 -10.98
N THR A 447 -23.65 0.89 -12.01
CA THR A 447 -24.58 1.24 -13.08
C THR A 447 -25.56 0.09 -13.26
N ASN A 448 -26.77 0.24 -12.73
CA ASN A 448 -27.86 -0.69 -12.93
C ASN A 448 -28.90 -0.03 -13.83
N SER A 449 -29.10 -0.55 -15.04
CA SER A 449 -30.07 0.00 -15.99
C SER A 449 -31.51 -0.36 -15.62
N SER A 450 -31.97 0.01 -14.43
CA SER A 450 -33.36 -0.05 -13.95
C SER A 450 -33.94 -1.40 -13.50
N ASN A 451 -33.12 -2.41 -13.17
CA ASN A 451 -33.64 -3.62 -12.52
C ASN A 451 -33.53 -3.53 -10.97
N PRO A 452 -34.65 -3.35 -10.23
CA PRO A 452 -34.62 -3.34 -8.76
C PRO A 452 -34.17 -4.67 -8.14
N SER A 453 -34.23 -5.78 -8.88
CA SER A 453 -33.77 -7.09 -8.42
C SER A 453 -32.24 -7.17 -8.26
N THR A 454 -31.49 -6.22 -8.81
CA THR A 454 -30.03 -6.19 -8.71
C THR A 454 -29.53 -5.28 -7.58
N GLY A 455 -30.43 -4.55 -6.90
CA GLY A 455 -30.12 -3.84 -5.66
C GLY A 455 -30.63 -2.39 -5.62
N ALA A 456 -30.38 -1.71 -4.49
CA ALA A 456 -31.08 -0.46 -4.16
C ALA A 456 -30.56 0.82 -4.88
N ILE A 457 -29.36 0.77 -5.46
CA ILE A 457 -28.72 1.91 -6.14
C ILE A 457 -28.88 1.71 -7.65
N GLU A 458 -29.46 2.72 -8.30
CA GLU A 458 -29.69 2.73 -9.74
C GLU A 458 -28.43 3.19 -10.48
N LYS A 459 -27.80 4.25 -9.98
CA LYS A 459 -26.47 4.69 -10.41
C LYS A 459 -25.77 5.33 -9.23
N GLY A 460 -24.48 5.09 -9.10
CA GLY A 460 -23.67 5.78 -8.11
C GLY A 460 -22.20 5.56 -8.35
N GLY A 461 -21.39 6.36 -7.69
CA GLY A 461 -19.97 6.10 -7.66
C GLY A 461 -19.29 6.79 -6.52
N VAL A 462 -18.18 6.19 -6.12
CA VAL A 462 -17.30 6.65 -5.06
C VAL A 462 -15.92 6.70 -5.67
N ASN A 463 -15.45 7.90 -5.97
CA ASN A 463 -14.20 8.14 -6.68
C ASN A 463 -13.13 8.59 -5.70
N PHE A 464 -11.96 7.99 -5.82
CA PHE A 464 -10.74 8.47 -5.18
C PHE A 464 -9.77 8.95 -6.25
N SER A 465 -9.11 10.06 -5.99
CA SER A 465 -7.98 10.54 -6.78
C SER A 465 -6.84 10.99 -5.88
N ALA A 466 -5.61 10.82 -6.36
CA ALA A 466 -4.40 11.41 -5.83
C ALA A 466 -3.50 11.73 -7.03
N VAL A 467 -3.45 13.00 -7.41
CA VAL A 467 -2.78 13.48 -8.60
C VAL A 467 -1.81 14.60 -8.26
N GLU A 468 -0.68 14.62 -8.95
CA GLU A 468 0.32 15.67 -8.89
C GLU A 468 0.59 16.17 -10.31
N GLY A 469 0.92 17.44 -10.48
CA GLY A 469 1.21 17.98 -11.80
C GLY A 469 1.43 19.48 -11.80
N GLU A 470 1.36 20.09 -12.98
CA GLU A 470 1.42 21.53 -13.14
C GLU A 470 0.01 22.13 -13.25
N LEU A 471 -0.19 23.25 -12.57
CA LEU A 471 -1.43 24.00 -12.68
C LEU A 471 -1.61 24.55 -14.08
N ASN A 472 -2.82 24.37 -14.63
CA ASN A 472 -3.13 24.97 -15.91
C ASN A 472 -3.04 26.52 -15.81
N PRO A 473 -2.76 27.23 -16.92
CA PRO A 473 -2.56 28.68 -16.90
C PRO A 473 -3.74 29.47 -16.32
N LEU A 474 -4.97 28.99 -16.53
CA LEU A 474 -6.19 29.57 -15.96
C LEU A 474 -6.22 29.48 -14.42
N LEU A 475 -5.75 28.37 -13.84
CA LEU A 475 -5.67 28.22 -12.39
C LEU A 475 -4.58 29.09 -11.80
N CYS A 476 -3.46 29.20 -12.50
CA CYS A 476 -2.36 30.06 -12.07
C CYS A 476 -2.84 31.51 -11.91
N GLU A 477 -3.60 32.01 -12.90
CA GLU A 477 -4.23 33.34 -12.84
C GLU A 477 -5.26 33.46 -11.71
N LYS A 478 -6.19 32.50 -11.60
CA LYS A 478 -7.26 32.53 -10.60
C LYS A 478 -6.74 32.39 -9.16
N MET A 479 -5.67 31.64 -8.96
CA MET A 479 -5.04 31.42 -7.65
C MET A 479 -3.92 32.42 -7.36
N ASN A 480 -3.61 33.31 -8.29
CA ASN A 480 -2.52 34.27 -8.19
C ASN A 480 -1.17 33.60 -7.88
N VAL A 481 -0.86 32.52 -8.60
CA VAL A 481 0.41 31.77 -8.53
C VAL A 481 1.10 31.77 -9.90
N PRO A 482 2.44 31.64 -9.98
CA PRO A 482 3.16 31.62 -11.26
C PRO A 482 2.65 30.54 -12.21
N LYS A 483 2.66 30.81 -13.53
CA LYS A 483 2.40 29.78 -14.54
C LYS A 483 3.38 28.62 -14.40
N GLY A 484 2.89 27.38 -14.50
CA GLY A 484 3.69 26.17 -14.25
C GLY A 484 3.89 25.87 -12.76
N SER A 485 3.14 26.49 -11.85
CA SER A 485 3.19 26.13 -10.43
C SER A 485 2.75 24.69 -10.25
N ALA A 486 3.56 23.91 -9.51
CA ALA A 486 3.19 22.55 -9.14
C ALA A 486 1.96 22.53 -8.23
N PHE A 487 1.15 21.48 -8.32
CA PHE A 487 0.09 21.18 -7.37
C PHE A 487 0.05 19.70 -7.02
N LYS A 488 -0.55 19.41 -5.87
CA LYS A 488 -1.04 18.07 -5.52
C LYS A 488 -2.48 18.15 -5.07
N ALA A 489 -3.31 17.23 -5.53
CA ALA A 489 -4.73 17.16 -5.17
C ALA A 489 -5.14 15.71 -4.89
N THR A 490 -5.76 15.48 -3.74
CA THR A 490 -6.32 14.18 -3.38
C THR A 490 -7.70 14.36 -2.77
N GLY A 491 -8.58 13.39 -3.02
CA GLY A 491 -9.94 13.48 -2.51
C GLY A 491 -10.71 12.18 -2.66
N VAL A 492 -11.77 12.05 -1.85
CA VAL A 492 -12.89 11.16 -2.13
C VAL A 492 -14.08 12.01 -2.49
N SER A 493 -14.74 11.68 -3.60
CA SER A 493 -15.99 12.31 -4.03
C SER A 493 -16.97 11.22 -4.43
N LEU A 494 -18.23 11.37 -4.02
CA LEU A 494 -19.25 10.38 -4.31
C LEU A 494 -20.61 11.01 -4.54
N VAL A 495 -21.45 10.23 -5.22
CA VAL A 495 -22.88 10.46 -5.34
C VAL A 495 -23.59 9.13 -5.51
N ILE A 496 -24.74 9.01 -4.86
CA ILE A 496 -25.58 7.81 -4.92
C ILE A 496 -26.98 8.22 -5.35
N HIS A 497 -27.48 7.63 -6.44
CA HIS A 497 -28.85 7.76 -6.92
C HIS A 497 -29.62 6.45 -6.66
N PRO A 498 -30.41 6.37 -5.58
CA PRO A 498 -31.23 5.21 -5.30
C PRO A 498 -32.32 4.99 -6.34
N HIS A 499 -32.68 3.73 -6.58
CA HIS A 499 -33.82 3.39 -7.42
C HIS A 499 -35.15 3.74 -6.74
N ASN A 500 -35.27 3.52 -5.43
CA ASN A 500 -36.50 3.81 -4.70
C ASN A 500 -36.66 5.34 -4.52
N PRO A 501 -37.80 5.95 -4.91
CA PRO A 501 -38.03 7.40 -4.80
C PRO A 501 -38.09 7.89 -3.35
N TYR A 502 -38.35 7.00 -2.39
CA TYR A 502 -38.32 7.35 -0.97
C TYR A 502 -36.90 7.35 -0.37
N ALA A 503 -35.91 6.83 -1.09
CA ALA A 503 -34.52 6.92 -0.70
C ALA A 503 -33.89 8.17 -1.36
N PRO A 504 -33.32 9.10 -0.56
CA PRO A 504 -32.75 10.34 -1.08
C PRO A 504 -31.47 10.11 -1.89
N THR A 505 -31.21 10.99 -2.86
CA THR A 505 -29.86 11.10 -3.42
C THR A 505 -28.95 11.76 -2.40
N VAL A 506 -27.74 11.22 -2.24
CA VAL A 506 -26.72 11.79 -1.37
C VAL A 506 -25.49 12.10 -2.18
N HIS A 507 -24.84 13.22 -1.84
CA HIS A 507 -23.54 13.60 -2.36
C HIS A 507 -22.60 13.86 -1.19
N ALA A 508 -21.33 13.48 -1.35
CA ALA A 508 -20.29 13.79 -0.38
C ALA A 508 -18.96 14.01 -1.08
N ASN A 509 -18.15 14.93 -0.56
CA ASN A 509 -16.76 15.02 -0.92
C ASN A 509 -15.88 15.44 0.25
N VAL A 510 -14.64 14.98 0.24
CA VAL A 510 -13.57 15.42 1.13
C VAL A 510 -12.29 15.49 0.31
N ARG A 511 -11.60 16.62 0.37
CA ARG A 511 -10.47 16.92 -0.52
C ARG A 511 -9.38 17.68 0.20
N TYR A 512 -8.16 17.46 -0.27
CA TYR A 512 -6.95 18.15 0.10
C TYR A 512 -6.26 18.64 -1.16
N PHE A 513 -5.77 19.86 -1.11
CA PHE A 513 -5.08 20.51 -2.21
C PHE A 513 -3.87 21.26 -1.66
N GLU A 514 -2.73 21.11 -2.32
CA GLU A 514 -1.51 21.84 -1.99
C GLU A 514 -0.79 22.35 -3.23
N THR A 515 -0.08 23.46 -3.04
CA THR A 515 0.85 24.09 -3.98
C THR A 515 2.08 24.53 -3.20
N PRO A 516 3.17 24.96 -3.85
CA PRO A 516 4.29 25.61 -3.18
C PRO A 516 3.88 26.81 -2.30
N SER A 517 2.76 27.48 -2.62
CA SER A 517 2.26 28.65 -1.89
C SER A 517 1.43 28.33 -0.64
N GLY A 518 1.06 27.06 -0.44
CA GLY A 518 0.25 26.62 0.70
C GLY A 518 -0.72 25.49 0.36
N TRP A 519 -1.49 25.09 1.37
CA TRP A 519 -2.45 23.99 1.31
C TRP A 519 -3.80 24.41 1.87
N TRP A 520 -4.84 23.67 1.52
CA TRP A 520 -6.16 23.77 2.12
C TRP A 520 -6.91 22.45 2.02
N VAL A 521 -7.91 22.28 2.87
CA VAL A 521 -8.90 21.19 2.76
C VAL A 521 -10.29 21.74 2.53
N GLY A 522 -11.14 20.91 1.93
CA GLY A 522 -12.54 21.22 1.71
C GLY A 522 -13.36 19.95 1.71
N GLY A 523 -14.67 20.10 1.77
CA GLY A 523 -15.57 18.95 1.76
C GLY A 523 -17.01 19.31 2.11
N GLY A 524 -17.82 18.28 2.24
CA GLY A 524 -19.21 18.40 2.58
C GLY A 524 -19.97 17.10 2.34
N ILE A 525 -21.16 17.02 2.91
CA ILE A 525 -22.14 15.97 2.68
C ILE A 525 -23.49 16.65 2.60
N ASP A 526 -24.29 16.37 1.58
CA ASP A 526 -25.63 16.91 1.45
C ASP A 526 -26.64 15.85 0.98
N LEU A 527 -27.89 16.04 1.37
CA LEU A 527 -28.97 15.10 1.15
C LEU A 527 -30.09 15.73 0.32
N THR A 528 -30.50 15.02 -0.72
CA THR A 528 -31.53 15.44 -1.68
C THR A 528 -32.66 14.41 -1.73
N PRO A 529 -33.65 14.51 -0.82
CA PRO A 529 -34.85 13.69 -0.90
C PRO A 529 -35.80 14.14 -2.00
N TYR A 530 -36.54 13.17 -2.53
CA TYR A 530 -37.68 13.40 -3.43
C TYR A 530 -38.98 13.46 -2.63
N TYR A 531 -39.01 12.79 -1.48
CA TYR A 531 -40.07 12.84 -0.48
C TYR A 531 -39.40 13.00 0.87
N VAL A 532 -39.77 14.04 1.62
CA VAL A 532 -39.16 14.33 2.91
C VAL A 532 -39.73 13.40 3.97
N PHE A 533 -38.84 12.88 4.81
CA PHE A 533 -39.15 12.24 6.07
C PHE A 533 -38.36 12.98 7.14
N THR A 534 -39.06 13.66 8.05
CA THR A 534 -38.43 14.53 9.06
C THR A 534 -37.42 13.76 9.90
N GLU A 535 -37.71 12.50 10.25
CA GLU A 535 -36.81 11.63 11.01
C GLU A 535 -35.50 11.33 10.28
N ASP A 536 -35.50 11.25 8.95
CA ASP A 536 -34.28 11.03 8.17
C ASP A 536 -33.45 12.31 8.07
N ALA A 537 -34.11 13.46 7.88
CA ALA A 537 -33.43 14.75 7.88
C ALA A 537 -32.82 15.07 9.25
N VAL A 538 -33.54 14.83 10.34
CA VAL A 538 -33.04 14.99 11.72
C VAL A 538 -31.86 14.05 11.97
N HIS A 539 -31.97 12.76 11.63
CA HIS A 539 -30.86 11.79 11.78
C HIS A 539 -29.60 12.23 11.04
N PHE A 540 -29.76 12.63 9.77
CA PHE A 540 -28.67 13.09 8.93
C PHE A 540 -27.99 14.32 9.52
N HIS A 541 -28.77 15.34 9.88
CA HIS A 541 -28.25 16.59 10.44
C HIS A 541 -27.64 16.41 11.83
N GLN A 542 -28.20 15.53 12.66
CA GLN A 542 -27.65 15.25 13.99
C GLN A 542 -26.30 14.55 13.88
N THR A 543 -26.18 13.59 12.95
CA THR A 543 -24.90 12.89 12.70
C THR A 543 -23.81 13.85 12.23
N LEU A 544 -24.16 14.79 11.34
CA LEU A 544 -23.25 15.84 10.87
C LEU A 544 -22.89 16.82 11.99
N LYS A 545 -23.85 17.20 12.84
CA LYS A 545 -23.60 18.05 14.00
C LYS A 545 -22.65 17.39 14.98
N ASP A 546 -22.91 16.15 15.38
CA ASP A 546 -22.05 15.40 16.30
C ASP A 546 -20.62 15.27 15.75
N THR A 547 -20.48 15.10 14.44
CA THR A 547 -19.17 15.06 13.76
C THR A 547 -18.46 16.42 13.81
N CYS A 548 -19.19 17.50 13.55
CA CYS A 548 -18.66 18.86 13.61
C CYS A 548 -18.25 19.25 15.03
N ASP A 549 -19.11 19.01 16.02
CA ASP A 549 -18.92 19.39 17.42
C ASP A 549 -17.67 18.78 18.05
N ARG A 550 -17.31 17.55 17.65
CA ARG A 550 -16.06 16.90 18.08
C ARG A 550 -14.80 17.66 17.64
N SER A 551 -14.88 18.42 16.54
CA SER A 551 -13.77 19.20 16.02
C SER A 551 -13.84 20.65 16.46
N ASN A 552 -15.01 21.28 16.33
CA ASN A 552 -15.33 22.61 16.79
C ASN A 552 -16.86 22.79 16.86
N PRO A 553 -17.43 23.17 18.02
CA PRO A 553 -18.88 23.38 18.20
C PRO A 553 -19.53 24.37 17.22
N ASP A 554 -18.78 25.33 16.67
CA ASP A 554 -19.31 26.34 15.74
C ASP A 554 -19.39 25.84 14.29
N TYR A 555 -18.75 24.70 13.97
CA TYR A 555 -18.64 24.21 12.59
C TYR A 555 -19.98 23.83 11.99
N TYR A 556 -20.86 23.18 12.74
CA TYR A 556 -22.15 22.76 12.18
C TYR A 556 -22.99 23.96 11.75
N ALA A 557 -23.17 24.95 12.64
CA ALA A 557 -23.97 26.13 12.35
C ALA A 557 -23.45 26.88 11.11
N ARG A 558 -22.13 27.07 11.04
CA ARG A 558 -21.48 27.72 9.91
C ARG A 558 -21.60 26.92 8.61
N TYR A 559 -21.17 25.66 8.62
CA TYR A 559 -21.09 24.85 7.39
C TYR A 559 -22.45 24.39 6.91
N LYS A 560 -23.47 24.35 7.77
CA LYS A 560 -24.87 24.19 7.36
C LYS A 560 -25.36 25.39 6.58
N GLN A 561 -25.09 26.60 7.06
CA GLN A 561 -25.42 27.82 6.33
C GLN A 561 -24.69 27.87 4.97
N GLU A 562 -23.37 27.60 4.96
CA GLU A 562 -22.59 27.55 3.71
C GLU A 562 -23.13 26.49 2.74
N CYS A 563 -23.64 25.35 3.25
CA CYS A 563 -24.28 24.31 2.44
C CYS A 563 -25.59 24.78 1.80
N ASP A 564 -26.46 25.42 2.58
CA ASP A 564 -27.76 25.92 2.10
C ASP A 564 -27.58 27.01 1.03
N GLU A 565 -26.55 27.86 1.19
CA GLU A 565 -26.21 28.91 0.22
C GLU A 565 -25.55 28.32 -1.05
N TYR A 566 -24.68 27.31 -0.90
CA TYR A 566 -23.99 26.70 -2.01
C TYR A 566 -24.92 25.85 -2.88
N PHE A 567 -25.72 24.98 -2.27
CA PHE A 567 -26.64 24.08 -2.97
C PHE A 567 -28.02 24.71 -3.21
N PHE A 568 -28.03 25.94 -3.74
CA PHE A 568 -29.23 26.71 -4.06
C PHE A 568 -29.37 26.95 -5.56
N LEU A 569 -30.52 26.59 -6.13
CA LEU A 569 -30.83 26.84 -7.54
C LEU A 569 -31.35 28.28 -7.69
N LYS A 570 -30.43 29.22 -7.94
CA LYS A 570 -30.74 30.67 -8.03
C LYS A 570 -31.88 31.00 -9.00
N HIS A 571 -31.91 30.34 -10.16
CA HIS A 571 -32.94 30.57 -11.18
C HIS A 571 -34.29 29.91 -10.87
N ARG A 572 -34.36 29.04 -9.85
CA ARG A 572 -35.60 28.41 -9.36
C ARG A 572 -36.09 29.00 -8.04
N GLY A 573 -35.19 29.61 -7.27
CA GLY A 573 -35.49 30.13 -5.93
C GLY A 573 -35.70 29.04 -4.89
N GLU A 574 -35.04 27.88 -5.04
CA GLU A 574 -35.21 26.72 -4.17
C GLU A 574 -33.85 26.09 -3.81
N THR A 575 -33.76 25.43 -2.64
CA THR A 575 -32.61 24.57 -2.31
C THR A 575 -32.64 23.30 -3.14
N ARG A 576 -31.48 22.68 -3.38
CA ARG A 576 -31.38 21.39 -4.09
C ARG A 576 -32.08 20.26 -3.33
N GLY A 577 -32.00 20.30 -2.01
CA GLY A 577 -32.55 19.30 -1.09
C GLY A 577 -32.63 19.86 0.33
N VAL A 578 -32.46 18.98 1.33
CA VAL A 578 -32.53 19.35 2.77
C VAL A 578 -31.18 19.87 3.33
N GLY A 579 -30.19 20.04 2.46
CA GLY A 579 -28.86 20.55 2.78
C GLY A 579 -28.01 19.51 3.51
N GLY A 580 -27.06 20.00 4.30
CA GLY A 580 -26.07 19.20 5.00
C GLY A 580 -24.96 20.10 5.54
N ILE A 581 -23.70 19.75 5.33
CA ILE A 581 -22.57 20.64 5.61
C ILE A 581 -21.74 20.85 4.34
N PHE A 582 -21.18 22.03 4.17
CA PHE A 582 -20.24 22.36 3.10
C PHE A 582 -19.20 23.34 3.63
N PHE A 583 -17.94 23.11 3.26
CA PHE A 583 -16.82 23.95 3.63
C PHE A 583 -15.73 23.89 2.58
N ASP A 584 -15.01 24.99 2.42
CA ASP A 584 -13.93 25.10 1.45
C ASP A 584 -12.80 25.96 2.00
N TYR A 585 -11.58 25.74 1.49
CA TYR A 585 -10.41 26.56 1.78
C TYR A 585 -10.00 26.65 3.27
N LEU A 586 -10.23 25.60 4.06
CA LEU A 586 -9.74 25.52 5.43
C LEU A 586 -8.22 25.34 5.46
N LYS A 587 -7.50 26.35 5.98
CA LYS A 587 -6.03 26.45 5.90
C LYS A 587 -5.34 26.93 7.19
N ASN A 588 -6.11 27.14 8.25
CA ASN A 588 -5.64 27.71 9.53
C ASN A 588 -4.86 26.72 10.40
N ASP A 589 -5.27 25.46 10.46
CA ASP A 589 -4.59 24.40 11.23
C ASP A 589 -4.58 23.10 10.42
N TYR A 590 -3.39 22.66 10.00
CA TYR A 590 -3.23 21.46 9.18
C TYR A 590 -3.81 20.21 9.84
N ARG A 591 -3.45 19.99 11.11
CA ARG A 591 -3.79 18.74 11.79
C ARG A 591 -5.28 18.70 12.08
N GLN A 592 -5.82 19.77 12.66
CA GLN A 592 -7.24 19.85 12.97
C GLN A 592 -8.08 19.73 11.70
N ASN A 593 -7.69 20.41 10.62
CA ASN A 593 -8.46 20.41 9.38
C ASN A 593 -8.39 19.07 8.64
N THR A 594 -7.23 18.39 8.65
CA THR A 594 -7.10 17.04 8.07
C THR A 594 -7.86 15.99 8.89
N GLU A 595 -7.77 16.03 10.22
CA GLU A 595 -8.57 15.18 11.11
C GLU A 595 -10.08 15.44 10.92
N PHE A 596 -10.49 16.69 10.69
CA PHE A 596 -11.88 17.04 10.41
C PHE A 596 -12.39 16.45 9.09
N ILE A 597 -11.64 16.55 7.97
CA ILE A 597 -12.08 15.92 6.71
C ILE A 597 -12.12 14.39 6.81
N TYR A 598 -11.26 13.77 7.61
CA TYR A 598 -11.35 12.33 7.87
C TYR A 598 -12.62 11.98 8.65
N ALA A 599 -12.95 12.78 9.68
CA ALA A 599 -14.15 12.59 10.46
C ALA A 599 -15.41 12.73 9.59
N VAL A 600 -15.47 13.76 8.75
CA VAL A 600 -16.57 13.96 7.79
C VAL A 600 -16.67 12.79 6.81
N GLY A 601 -15.54 12.35 6.22
CA GLY A 601 -15.53 11.21 5.29
C GLY A 601 -16.02 9.91 5.94
N ASN A 602 -15.60 9.61 7.18
CA ASN A 602 -16.07 8.42 7.90
C ASN A 602 -17.54 8.53 8.34
N ALA A 603 -18.03 9.74 8.63
CA ALA A 603 -19.41 9.98 9.06
C ALA A 603 -20.46 9.69 7.96
N PHE A 604 -20.05 9.57 6.69
CA PHE A 604 -20.96 9.27 5.58
C PHE A 604 -21.80 8.01 5.83
N ASN A 605 -21.16 6.91 6.27
CA ASN A 605 -21.85 5.64 6.48
C ASN A 605 -22.91 5.77 7.58
N ASP A 606 -22.57 6.43 8.69
CA ASP A 606 -23.47 6.65 9.82
C ASP A 606 -24.63 7.59 9.45
N ALA A 607 -24.36 8.60 8.62
CA ALA A 607 -25.35 9.58 8.21
C ALA A 607 -26.35 9.01 7.19
N TYR A 608 -25.88 8.19 6.24
CA TYR A 608 -26.68 7.80 5.06
C TYR A 608 -27.19 6.36 5.06
N LEU A 609 -26.39 5.37 5.48
CA LEU A 609 -26.79 3.96 5.37
C LEU A 609 -28.04 3.62 6.19
N PRO A 610 -28.28 4.17 7.40
CA PRO A 610 -29.54 3.95 8.11
C PRO A 610 -30.77 4.44 7.34
N ILE A 611 -30.64 5.56 6.62
CA ILE A 611 -31.72 6.13 5.78
C ILE A 611 -31.96 5.21 4.58
N LEU A 612 -30.90 4.84 3.85
CA LEU A 612 -31.02 3.94 2.71
C LEU A 612 -31.65 2.60 3.12
N LYS A 613 -31.22 2.03 4.25
CA LYS A 613 -31.75 0.77 4.78
C LYS A 613 -33.24 0.87 5.12
N ARG A 614 -33.70 1.98 5.72
CA ARG A 614 -35.12 2.22 6.00
C ARG A 614 -35.96 2.34 4.72
N ARG A 615 -35.43 3.01 3.70
CA ARG A 615 -36.23 3.47 2.56
C ARG A 615 -36.16 2.58 1.32
N LYS A 616 -35.08 1.80 1.14
CA LYS A 616 -34.84 1.03 -0.09
C LYS A 616 -35.98 0.08 -0.47
N ASP A 617 -36.71 -0.45 0.51
CA ASP A 617 -37.80 -1.42 0.29
C ASP A 617 -39.21 -0.80 0.45
N THR A 618 -39.33 0.53 0.57
CA THR A 618 -40.64 1.19 0.72
C THR A 618 -41.47 1.06 -0.56
N PRO A 619 -42.72 0.56 -0.54
CA PRO A 619 -43.55 0.40 -1.73
C PRO A 619 -43.84 1.74 -2.42
N PHE A 620 -43.63 1.82 -3.74
CA PHE A 620 -43.89 3.01 -4.57
C PHE A 620 -44.58 2.65 -5.88
N GLY A 621 -45.25 3.61 -6.51
CA GLY A 621 -45.86 3.47 -7.83
C GLY A 621 -45.16 4.29 -8.91
N GLU A 622 -45.77 4.30 -10.10
CA GLU A 622 -45.25 5.05 -11.25
C GLU A 622 -45.19 6.55 -10.98
N ARG A 623 -46.23 7.11 -10.33
CA ARG A 623 -46.30 8.52 -9.95
C ARG A 623 -45.06 8.97 -9.18
N GLU A 624 -44.65 8.20 -8.16
CA GLU A 624 -43.51 8.56 -7.33
C GLU A 624 -42.17 8.48 -8.08
N ARG A 625 -42.05 7.52 -8.99
CA ARG A 625 -40.87 7.41 -9.87
C ARG A 625 -40.80 8.52 -10.90
N GLU A 626 -41.93 8.92 -11.48
CA GLU A 626 -41.98 10.07 -12.38
C GLU A 626 -41.53 11.35 -11.68
N PHE A 627 -42.03 11.59 -10.47
CA PHE A 627 -41.62 12.76 -9.69
C PHE A 627 -40.13 12.73 -9.33
N GLN A 628 -39.59 11.56 -8.97
CA GLN A 628 -38.15 11.40 -8.75
C GLN A 628 -37.34 11.74 -10.00
N MET A 629 -37.72 11.23 -11.18
CA MET A 629 -37.02 11.52 -12.44
C MET A 629 -37.11 13.01 -12.82
N PHE A 630 -38.23 13.66 -12.52
CA PHE A 630 -38.37 15.11 -12.67
C PHE A 630 -37.44 15.88 -11.71
N ARG A 631 -37.44 15.55 -10.41
CA ARG A 631 -36.60 16.20 -9.40
C ARG A 631 -35.10 15.96 -9.62
N ARG A 632 -34.70 14.80 -10.15
CA ARG A 632 -33.33 14.55 -10.61
C ARG A 632 -32.88 15.56 -11.68
N GLY A 633 -33.81 16.12 -12.45
CA GLY A 633 -33.55 17.26 -13.33
C GLY A 633 -32.98 18.48 -12.61
N ARG A 634 -33.40 18.78 -11.38
CA ARG A 634 -32.81 19.87 -10.56
C ARG A 634 -31.39 19.58 -10.12
N TYR A 635 -31.10 18.30 -9.84
CA TYR A 635 -29.74 17.87 -9.58
C TYR A 635 -28.86 18.13 -10.81
N VAL A 636 -29.33 17.79 -12.02
CA VAL A 636 -28.62 18.07 -13.28
C VAL A 636 -28.46 19.57 -13.53
N GLU A 637 -29.53 20.36 -13.35
CA GLU A 637 -29.49 21.83 -13.48
C GLU A 637 -28.40 22.42 -12.57
N PHE A 638 -28.34 22.00 -11.31
CA PHE A 638 -27.31 22.48 -10.39
C PHE A 638 -25.90 22.09 -10.83
N ASN A 639 -25.66 20.81 -11.13
CA ASN A 639 -24.31 20.33 -11.42
C ASN A 639 -23.75 20.92 -12.73
N LEU A 640 -24.58 21.08 -13.77
CA LEU A 640 -24.12 21.60 -15.06
C LEU A 640 -24.08 23.13 -15.14
N VAL A 641 -24.80 23.85 -14.27
CA VAL A 641 -24.89 25.32 -14.34
C VAL A 641 -24.12 26.01 -13.20
N TYR A 642 -24.08 25.42 -12.00
CA TYR A 642 -23.56 26.10 -10.80
C TYR A 642 -22.44 25.36 -10.08
N ASP A 643 -22.40 24.03 -10.14
CA ASP A 643 -21.41 23.29 -9.36
C ASP A 643 -20.00 23.62 -9.84
N ARG A 644 -19.22 24.21 -8.93
CA ARG A 644 -17.86 24.66 -9.20
C ARG A 644 -16.97 23.47 -9.57
N GLY A 645 -17.15 22.32 -8.93
CA GLY A 645 -16.34 21.12 -9.19
C GLY A 645 -16.57 20.54 -10.58
N THR A 646 -17.84 20.42 -10.98
CA THR A 646 -18.25 19.90 -12.30
C THR A 646 -17.80 20.80 -13.44
N LEU A 647 -18.11 22.11 -13.35
CA LEU A 647 -17.68 23.09 -14.35
C LEU A 647 -16.16 23.14 -14.46
N PHE A 648 -15.47 23.10 -13.32
CA PHE A 648 -14.02 23.07 -13.27
C PHE A 648 -13.46 21.85 -14.00
N GLY A 649 -13.95 20.64 -13.69
CA GLY A 649 -13.50 19.41 -14.31
C GLY A 649 -13.62 19.42 -15.83
N PHE A 650 -14.72 19.94 -16.39
CA PHE A 650 -14.87 20.06 -17.84
C PHE A 650 -13.91 21.08 -18.46
N GLN A 651 -13.69 22.21 -17.80
CA GLN A 651 -12.83 23.28 -18.32
C GLN A 651 -11.34 22.93 -18.28
N THR A 652 -10.92 22.03 -17.39
CA THR A 652 -9.51 21.65 -17.20
C THR A 652 -9.13 20.31 -17.81
N GLY A 653 -9.98 19.71 -18.65
CA GLY A 653 -9.70 18.39 -19.23
C GLY A 653 -9.71 17.26 -18.21
N GLY A 654 -10.44 17.42 -17.10
CA GLY A 654 -10.68 16.34 -16.16
C GLY A 654 -11.40 15.17 -16.84
N ARG A 655 -11.20 13.95 -16.33
CA ARG A 655 -11.76 12.74 -16.93
C ARG A 655 -13.30 12.83 -17.03
N THR A 656 -13.79 13.03 -18.25
CA THR A 656 -15.22 13.25 -18.56
C THR A 656 -16.12 12.18 -17.94
N GLU A 657 -15.77 10.90 -18.07
CA GLU A 657 -16.59 9.81 -17.52
C GLU A 657 -16.69 9.83 -15.99
N SER A 658 -15.63 10.28 -15.30
CA SER A 658 -15.66 10.41 -13.83
C SER A 658 -16.52 11.59 -13.37
N ILE A 659 -16.65 12.63 -14.20
CA ILE A 659 -17.55 13.76 -13.97
C ILE A 659 -19.00 13.35 -14.26
N LEU A 660 -19.25 12.72 -15.41
CA LEU A 660 -20.60 12.31 -15.85
C LEU A 660 -21.16 11.13 -15.05
N MET A 661 -20.31 10.35 -14.38
CA MET A 661 -20.74 9.40 -13.37
C MET A 661 -21.64 10.08 -12.33
N SER A 662 -21.39 11.34 -11.99
CA SER A 662 -22.12 12.06 -10.95
C SER A 662 -23.56 12.43 -11.29
N LEU A 663 -23.95 12.30 -12.55
CA LEU A 663 -25.28 12.64 -13.03
C LEU A 663 -26.23 11.44 -12.89
N PRO A 664 -27.53 11.68 -12.61
CA PRO A 664 -28.54 10.62 -12.54
C PRO A 664 -28.65 9.83 -13.85
N PRO A 665 -29.07 8.56 -13.80
CA PRO A 665 -29.13 7.68 -14.98
C PRO A 665 -30.27 8.07 -15.93
N VAL A 666 -31.39 8.55 -15.38
CA VAL A 666 -32.57 8.98 -16.13
C VAL A 666 -33.14 10.24 -15.49
N VAL A 667 -33.49 11.20 -16.33
CA VAL A 667 -34.20 12.44 -15.96
C VAL A 667 -35.36 12.67 -16.91
N LYS A 668 -36.47 13.24 -16.40
CA LYS A 668 -37.59 13.69 -17.22
C LYS A 668 -37.74 15.19 -17.12
N TRP A 669 -37.78 15.87 -18.25
CA TRP A 669 -37.95 17.31 -18.34
C TRP A 669 -39.40 17.64 -18.67
N HIS A 670 -40.11 18.23 -17.71
CA HIS A 670 -41.49 18.66 -17.90
C HIS A 670 -41.58 20.18 -18.00
N TYR A 671 -42.30 20.68 -19.00
CA TYR A 671 -42.56 22.10 -19.14
C TYR A 671 -43.58 22.56 -18.08
N ASN A 672 -43.21 23.55 -17.27
CA ASN A 672 -44.07 24.19 -16.26
C ASN A 672 -44.82 23.19 -15.34
N TYR A 673 -44.18 22.08 -14.98
CA TYR A 673 -44.77 21.11 -14.05
C TYR A 673 -45.01 21.74 -12.67
N ARG A 674 -46.18 21.48 -12.12
CA ARG A 674 -46.55 21.82 -10.74
C ARG A 674 -47.19 20.60 -10.09
N PRO A 675 -46.75 20.17 -8.90
CA PRO A 675 -47.39 19.08 -8.19
C PRO A 675 -48.82 19.48 -7.79
N GLU A 676 -49.71 18.50 -7.73
CA GLU A 676 -51.09 18.70 -7.29
C GLU A 676 -51.14 19.06 -5.81
N ALA A 677 -51.98 20.03 -5.43
CA ALA A 677 -52.08 20.47 -4.04
C ALA A 677 -52.54 19.32 -3.11
N GLY A 678 -51.97 19.25 -1.90
CA GLY A 678 -52.29 18.19 -0.93
C GLY A 678 -51.60 16.85 -1.20
N THR A 679 -50.75 16.76 -2.22
CA THR A 679 -49.92 15.57 -2.48
C THR A 679 -48.56 15.67 -1.78
N ARG A 680 -47.87 14.52 -1.60
CA ARG A 680 -46.53 14.50 -1.01
C ARG A 680 -45.48 15.17 -1.91
N GLU A 681 -45.73 15.22 -3.22
CA GLU A 681 -44.92 15.95 -4.19
C GLU A 681 -45.00 17.46 -3.97
N ALA A 682 -46.18 17.98 -3.59
CA ALA A 682 -46.36 19.38 -3.22
C ALA A 682 -45.71 19.68 -1.86
N GLU A 683 -45.81 18.74 -0.90
CA GLU A 683 -45.20 18.84 0.43
C GLU A 683 -43.69 19.10 0.35
N LEU A 684 -42.96 18.47 -0.59
CA LEU A 684 -41.52 18.69 -0.77
C LEU A 684 -41.18 20.18 -0.89
N TYR A 685 -41.98 20.96 -1.62
CA TYR A 685 -41.69 22.38 -1.89
C TYR A 685 -41.77 23.25 -0.64
N GLU A 686 -42.46 22.81 0.41
CA GLU A 686 -42.46 23.50 1.70
C GLU A 686 -41.10 23.42 2.40
N TYR A 687 -40.30 22.40 2.06
CA TYR A 687 -38.99 22.11 2.62
C TYR A 687 -37.81 22.55 1.73
N LEU A 688 -38.04 23.00 0.48
CA LEU A 688 -36.97 23.45 -0.43
C LEU A 688 -36.48 24.87 -0.12
N LYS A 689 -36.22 25.13 1.15
CA LYS A 689 -35.70 26.37 1.72
C LYS A 689 -34.75 26.02 2.88
N PRO A 690 -33.87 26.94 3.30
CA PRO A 690 -33.05 26.73 4.48
C PRO A 690 -33.92 26.41 5.72
N ILE A 691 -33.67 25.24 6.33
CA ILE A 691 -34.38 24.75 7.52
C ILE A 691 -33.36 24.31 8.57
N ASP A 692 -33.64 24.68 9.83
CA ASP A 692 -32.95 24.15 11.01
C ASP A 692 -33.65 22.85 11.45
N TRP A 693 -33.16 21.74 10.91
CA TRP A 693 -33.76 20.42 11.12
C TRP A 693 -33.68 19.95 12.58
N LEU A 694 -32.69 20.40 13.34
CA LEU A 694 -32.50 19.96 14.72
C LEU A 694 -33.50 20.59 15.69
N LYS A 695 -34.14 21.70 15.31
CA LYS A 695 -35.26 22.28 16.06
C LYS A 695 -36.62 21.64 15.74
N GLN A 696 -36.70 20.82 14.69
CA GLN A 696 -37.95 20.14 14.29
C GLN A 696 -38.17 18.82 15.06
N GLY A 697 -37.16 18.33 15.79
CA GLY A 697 -37.19 17.05 16.52
C GLY A 697 -37.31 17.17 18.04
N THR A 698 -37.56 18.36 18.59
CA THR A 698 -37.85 18.53 20.02
C THR A 698 -39.38 18.54 20.20
N PRO A 699 -39.98 17.65 21.01
CA PRO A 699 -41.39 17.74 21.38
C PRO A 699 -41.76 19.11 21.98
#